data_AF-A0A4T0BBV8-F1
#
_entry.id   AF-A0A4T0BBV8-F1
#
_cell.length_a   1.000
_cell.length_b   1.000
_cell.length_c   1.000
_cell.angle_alpha   90.00
_cell.angle_beta   90.00
_cell.angle_gamma   90.00
#
_symmetry.space_group_name_H-M   'P 1'
#
loop_
_entity.id
_entity.type
_entity.pdbx_description
1 polymer ?
#
loop_
_entity_poly.entity_id
_entity_poly.type
_entity_poly.pdbx_seq_one_letter_code
_entity_poly.pdbx_strand_id
1 'polypeptide(L)'
;MILCAPSLRCLVTSRREPDIWKSLQSVASCVIDIEPAIKEDVAKLVAFALQQYSIRRWGDTILDLIATKLLDAEERRFRWTDLQIRRLCACPTEDDLLIALDTIPESLEEAYHQALATIPSTLQERVRKILIWLASSFREMTSREIAAVVSFPFVDDVLKICTSLLVTVIDGDTHETIKLAHFTVKEFLIVQQSYDESLYWYKFTTQLAHCCITDQIIHYVFPSSISFPKALRPYAEAFWLAHARQNDATTDWAETQLLVDCILKHDNILFKNWLRANHPAEACAQSPLYYASLLGLEVSVMNLWREPLPGGNENEILGSIVTTAARMGHVEIVRWLVGQSQDVTSYIDLPRIVECLRVNIHETLCDLLQKRPKISLSAGAIHAATKNTSGEVILGVLLDQELVTLAITEDIIEAAAHNHWNRKILDMLVWRRVREFPVTLRALLAVAKTSLLALEMLMDHRRDDISFRDHDYSALALEQSVYTLQKLLSQGVKVPITPALIESMAGSPCGSEMLEHLLDHCAPAHSLSKREVYAVAACFDLKILIRLMAFQWDEDVNANDLSQCIAYSCYIEPPKRTKLSERAFDRFGRVHRDYRPTLRRPNPDAKNNALRLLLVKAGSALRFTKDFLRLVATRFDIETFVHVLDHFIGKPIFADATRDPMMHSLSDVLACIDRQDFKC
;
A
#
# COMPACT_ATOMS: atom_id res chain seq x y z
N MET A 1 12.69 20.17 -17.07
CA MET A 1 11.94 19.76 -18.29
C MET A 1 10.96 18.69 -17.89
N ILE A 2 9.66 19.01 -17.88
CA ILE A 2 8.60 18.05 -17.57
C ILE A 2 8.27 17.32 -18.88
N LEU A 3 8.72 16.08 -19.01
CA LEU A 3 8.33 15.18 -20.10
C LEU A 3 6.90 14.69 -19.84
N CYS A 4 5.89 15.49 -20.24
CA CYS A 4 4.50 15.05 -20.26
C CYS A 4 4.26 14.10 -21.45
N ALA A 5 3.51 13.02 -21.22
CA ALA A 5 3.11 12.07 -22.25
C ALA A 5 2.37 12.77 -23.42
N PRO A 6 2.61 12.36 -24.69
CA PRO A 6 2.20 13.09 -25.91
C PRO A 6 0.68 13.21 -26.16
N SER A 7 -0.17 12.70 -25.25
CA SER A 7 -1.63 12.67 -25.37
C SER A 7 -2.38 13.45 -24.27
N LEU A 8 -1.70 14.08 -23.31
CA LEU A 8 -2.35 14.85 -22.25
C LEU A 8 -2.75 16.24 -22.75
N ARG A 9 -4.05 16.53 -22.76
CA ARG A 9 -4.59 17.89 -22.95
C ARG A 9 -5.08 18.42 -21.61
N CYS A 10 -4.49 19.52 -21.15
CA CYS A 10 -4.87 20.16 -19.89
C CYS A 10 -5.68 21.43 -20.16
N LEU A 11 -6.82 21.57 -19.51
CA LEU A 11 -7.52 22.84 -19.37
C LEU A 11 -7.16 23.41 -17.99
N VAL A 12 -6.59 24.61 -17.97
CA VAL A 12 -6.26 25.33 -16.73
C VAL A 12 -7.11 26.59 -16.69
N THR A 13 -7.83 26.78 -15.60
CA THR A 13 -8.64 27.98 -15.35
C THR A 13 -7.99 28.78 -14.23
N SER A 14 -7.81 30.08 -14.44
CA SER A 14 -7.28 30.99 -13.41
C SER A 14 -7.92 32.37 -13.54
N ARG A 15 -7.79 33.19 -12.50
CA ARG A 15 -7.94 34.64 -12.63
C ARG A 15 -6.80 35.20 -13.46
N ARG A 16 -6.99 36.40 -14.01
CA ARG A 16 -5.99 37.13 -14.79
C ARG A 16 -4.98 37.85 -13.88
N GLU A 17 -4.40 37.13 -12.92
CA GLU A 17 -3.37 37.67 -12.04
C GLU A 17 -2.04 37.81 -12.81
N PRO A 18 -1.28 38.91 -12.65
CA PRO A 18 -0.09 39.16 -13.46
C PRO A 18 0.99 38.08 -13.36
N ASP A 19 1.18 37.49 -12.18
CA ASP A 19 2.14 36.42 -11.89
C ASP A 19 1.73 35.08 -12.52
N ILE A 20 0.44 34.72 -12.41
CA ILE A 20 -0.14 33.53 -13.03
C ILE A 20 -0.08 33.67 -14.55
N TRP A 21 -0.48 34.82 -15.09
CA TRP A 21 -0.43 35.11 -16.52
C TRP A 21 0.99 34.96 -17.06
N LYS A 22 1.98 35.60 -16.43
CA LYS A 22 3.39 35.49 -16.84
C LYS A 22 3.88 34.04 -16.86
N SER A 23 3.50 33.25 -15.86
CA SER A 23 3.92 31.85 -15.75
C SER A 23 3.26 30.97 -16.80
N LEU A 24 1.93 31.08 -16.96
CA LEU A 24 1.16 30.19 -17.83
C LEU A 24 1.20 30.59 -19.31
N GLN A 25 1.40 31.87 -19.64
CA GLN A 25 1.48 32.33 -21.03
C GLN A 25 2.59 31.62 -21.81
N SER A 26 3.69 31.24 -21.13
CA SER A 26 4.82 30.54 -21.74
C SER A 26 4.52 29.09 -22.17
N VAL A 27 3.52 28.46 -21.54
CA VAL A 27 3.15 27.04 -21.76
C VAL A 27 1.77 26.87 -22.39
N ALA A 28 0.95 27.92 -22.45
CA ALA A 28 -0.39 27.87 -22.99
C ALA A 28 -0.37 27.87 -24.54
N SER A 29 -0.96 26.85 -25.14
CA SER A 29 -1.17 26.77 -26.60
C SER A 29 -2.41 27.53 -27.06
N CYS A 30 -3.37 27.78 -26.15
CA CYS A 30 -4.58 28.54 -26.40
C CYS A 30 -4.98 29.26 -25.11
N VAL A 31 -5.39 30.53 -25.23
CA VAL A 31 -5.91 31.33 -24.13
C VAL A 31 -7.34 31.74 -24.49
N ILE A 32 -8.28 31.44 -23.60
CA ILE A 32 -9.68 31.82 -23.75
C ILE A 32 -9.96 32.91 -22.70
N ASP A 33 -10.25 34.12 -23.16
CA ASP A 33 -10.68 35.22 -22.28
C ASP A 33 -12.21 35.14 -22.11
N ILE A 34 -12.65 34.89 -20.88
CA ILE A 34 -14.06 34.71 -20.53
C ILE A 34 -14.68 36.05 -20.07
N GLU A 35 -13.88 37.09 -19.83
CA GLU A 35 -14.37 38.41 -19.36
C GLU A 35 -15.47 39.02 -20.25
N PRO A 36 -15.39 38.97 -21.60
CA PRO A 36 -16.48 39.47 -22.44
C PRO A 36 -17.81 38.73 -22.23
N ALA A 37 -17.76 37.40 -22.06
CA ALA A 37 -18.95 36.58 -21.84
C ALA A 37 -19.57 36.85 -20.46
N ILE A 38 -18.75 37.06 -19.43
CA ILE A 38 -19.20 37.42 -18.09
C ILE A 38 -19.99 38.74 -18.11
N LYS A 39 -19.51 39.75 -18.85
CA LYS A 39 -20.20 41.04 -18.96
C LYS A 39 -21.59 40.90 -19.57
N GLU A 40 -21.74 40.06 -20.59
CA GLU A 40 -23.04 39.81 -21.22
C GLU A 40 -24.00 39.10 -20.25
N ASP A 41 -23.52 38.12 -19.50
CA ASP A 41 -24.35 37.39 -18.55
C ASP A 41 -24.71 38.23 -17.30
N VAL A 42 -23.84 39.13 -16.87
CA VAL A 42 -24.15 40.14 -15.86
C VAL A 42 -25.22 41.10 -16.37
N ALA A 43 -25.20 41.49 -17.65
CA ALA A 43 -26.27 42.29 -18.23
C ALA A 43 -27.62 41.57 -18.20
N LYS A 44 -27.64 40.25 -18.45
CA LYS A 44 -28.84 39.42 -18.30
C LYS A 44 -29.31 39.37 -16.85
N LEU A 45 -28.40 39.28 -15.87
CA LEU A 45 -28.73 39.34 -14.44
C LEU A 45 -29.38 40.67 -14.06
N VAL A 46 -28.82 41.79 -14.51
CA VAL A 46 -29.39 43.14 -14.26
C VAL A 46 -30.77 43.24 -14.90
N ALA A 47 -30.91 42.84 -16.17
CA ALA A 47 -32.20 42.85 -16.85
C ALA A 47 -33.26 42.01 -16.13
N PHE A 48 -32.87 40.84 -15.62
CA PHE A 48 -33.74 39.99 -14.79
C PHE A 48 -34.12 40.67 -13.47
N ALA A 49 -33.18 41.30 -12.78
CA ALA A 49 -33.44 42.01 -11.53
C ALA A 49 -34.41 43.20 -11.71
N LEU A 50 -34.29 43.95 -12.80
CA LEU A 50 -35.19 45.08 -13.13
C LEU A 50 -36.65 44.63 -13.36
N GLN A 51 -36.89 43.36 -13.68
CA GLN A 51 -38.23 42.78 -13.81
C GLN A 51 -38.83 42.38 -12.46
N GLN A 52 -38.02 42.26 -11.40
CA GLN A 52 -38.52 41.90 -10.07
C GLN A 52 -39.32 43.04 -9.46
N TYR A 53 -40.44 42.72 -8.81
CA TYR A 53 -41.36 43.70 -8.24
C TYR A 53 -40.69 44.71 -7.29
N SER A 54 -39.71 44.26 -6.49
CA SER A 54 -38.94 45.09 -5.54
C SER A 54 -38.25 46.29 -6.21
N ILE A 55 -37.84 46.13 -7.47
CA ILE A 55 -37.17 47.17 -8.26
C ILE A 55 -38.15 47.79 -9.27
N ARG A 56 -38.96 46.98 -9.96
CA ARG A 56 -39.92 47.43 -10.99
C ARG A 56 -40.91 48.48 -10.48
N ARG A 57 -41.25 48.46 -9.19
CA ARG A 57 -42.17 49.41 -8.54
C ARG A 57 -41.75 50.88 -8.65
N TRP A 58 -40.48 51.18 -8.94
CA TRP A 58 -39.94 52.54 -9.01
C TRP A 58 -40.17 53.25 -10.36
N GLY A 59 -40.69 52.55 -11.37
CA GLY A 59 -41.02 53.15 -12.68
C GLY A 59 -39.84 53.22 -13.66
N ASP A 60 -40.14 53.40 -14.94
CA ASP A 60 -39.18 53.22 -16.04
C ASP A 60 -37.97 54.17 -15.98
N THR A 61 -38.16 55.42 -15.55
CA THR A 61 -37.07 56.40 -15.45
C THR A 61 -35.99 55.98 -14.45
N ILE A 62 -36.39 55.46 -13.29
CA ILE A 62 -35.45 54.97 -12.27
C ILE A 62 -34.82 53.66 -12.71
N LEU A 63 -35.55 52.80 -13.41
CA LEU A 63 -35.02 51.54 -13.94
C LEU A 63 -33.91 51.77 -14.97
N ASP A 64 -34.07 52.74 -15.86
CA ASP A 64 -33.04 53.14 -16.81
C ASP A 64 -31.79 53.67 -16.09
N LEU A 65 -31.98 54.44 -15.00
CA LEU A 65 -30.87 54.91 -14.18
C LEU A 65 -30.13 53.76 -13.47
N ILE A 66 -30.86 52.81 -12.88
CA ILE A 66 -30.28 51.61 -12.25
C ILE A 66 -29.48 50.81 -13.28
N ALA A 67 -30.06 50.56 -14.46
CA ALA A 67 -29.41 49.82 -15.53
C ALA A 67 -28.10 50.51 -15.94
N THR A 68 -28.14 51.81 -16.17
CA THR A 68 -26.97 52.61 -16.55
C THR A 68 -25.87 52.51 -15.49
N LYS A 69 -26.21 52.79 -14.23
CA LYS A 69 -25.24 52.76 -13.12
C LYS A 69 -24.57 51.39 -12.91
N LEU A 70 -25.32 50.30 -13.04
CA LEU A 70 -24.77 48.95 -12.84
C LEU A 70 -23.99 48.42 -14.07
N LEU A 71 -24.42 48.78 -15.28
CA LEU A 71 -23.79 48.28 -16.53
C LEU A 71 -22.58 49.11 -16.98
N ASP A 72 -22.49 50.36 -16.53
CA ASP A 72 -21.34 51.25 -16.79
C ASP A 72 -20.26 51.15 -15.72
N ALA A 73 -20.54 50.48 -14.60
CA ALA A 73 -19.55 50.24 -13.55
C ALA A 73 -18.30 49.52 -14.07
N GLU A 74 -17.14 49.85 -13.50
CA GLU A 74 -15.89 49.17 -13.84
C GLU A 74 -15.89 47.72 -13.32
N GLU A 75 -16.35 47.50 -12.08
CA GLU A 75 -16.48 46.19 -11.45
C GLU A 75 -17.80 45.50 -11.86
N ARG A 76 -17.77 44.67 -12.91
CA ARG A 76 -18.94 43.95 -13.47
C ARG A 76 -18.86 42.45 -13.28
N ARG A 77 -18.56 42.01 -12.06
CA ARG A 77 -18.65 40.60 -11.67
C ARG A 77 -19.99 40.31 -11.01
N PHE A 78 -20.44 39.06 -11.13
CA PHE A 78 -21.71 38.60 -10.57
C PHE A 78 -21.86 38.92 -9.09
N ARG A 79 -20.80 38.72 -8.28
CA ARG A 79 -20.88 38.93 -6.83
C ARG A 79 -21.10 40.39 -6.47
N TRP A 80 -20.36 41.32 -7.10
CA TRP A 80 -20.56 42.74 -6.86
C TRP A 80 -21.97 43.18 -7.30
N THR A 81 -22.40 42.74 -8.49
CA THR A 81 -23.71 43.09 -9.06
C THR A 81 -24.87 42.57 -8.18
N ASP A 82 -24.79 41.32 -7.72
CA ASP A 82 -25.76 40.73 -6.77
C ASP A 82 -25.86 41.53 -5.48
N LEU A 83 -24.73 41.98 -4.91
CA LEU A 83 -24.74 42.81 -3.69
C LEU A 83 -25.42 44.16 -3.93
N GLN A 84 -25.16 44.82 -5.07
CA GLN A 84 -25.82 46.09 -5.40
C GLN A 84 -27.31 45.90 -5.66
N ILE A 85 -27.72 44.87 -6.39
CA ILE A 85 -29.13 44.53 -6.62
C ILE A 85 -29.85 44.32 -5.28
N ARG A 86 -29.27 43.53 -4.36
CA ARG A 86 -29.86 43.30 -3.03
C ARG A 86 -29.98 44.59 -2.22
N ARG A 87 -28.97 45.46 -2.29
CA ARG A 87 -28.97 46.77 -1.64
C ARG A 87 -30.13 47.63 -2.15
N LEU A 88 -30.32 47.71 -3.47
CA LEU A 88 -31.42 48.45 -4.10
C LEU A 88 -32.80 47.84 -3.77
N CYS A 89 -32.90 46.51 -3.75
CA CYS A 89 -34.12 45.81 -3.33
C CYS A 89 -34.52 46.11 -1.88
N ALA A 90 -33.56 46.41 -1.01
CA ALA A 90 -33.79 46.67 0.41
C ALA A 90 -34.19 48.13 0.72
N CYS A 91 -34.10 49.05 -0.26
CA CYS A 91 -34.47 50.46 -0.05
C CYS A 91 -35.98 50.61 0.21
N PRO A 92 -36.39 51.20 1.35
CA PRO A 92 -37.80 51.36 1.68
C PRO A 92 -38.43 52.60 1.01
N THR A 93 -37.63 53.63 0.70
CA THR A 93 -38.07 54.87 0.05
C THR A 93 -37.29 55.17 -1.24
N GLU A 94 -37.83 56.08 -2.07
CA GLU A 94 -37.16 56.54 -3.29
C GLU A 94 -35.87 57.30 -2.95
N ASP A 95 -35.87 58.12 -1.89
CA ASP A 95 -34.69 58.82 -1.41
C ASP A 95 -33.57 57.85 -1.02
N ASP A 96 -33.90 56.77 -0.29
CA ASP A 96 -32.93 55.72 0.07
C ASP A 96 -32.36 55.02 -1.17
N LEU A 97 -33.19 54.85 -2.21
CA LEU A 97 -32.77 54.25 -3.48
C LEU A 97 -31.80 55.17 -4.23
N LEU A 98 -32.10 56.46 -4.33
CA LEU A 98 -31.22 57.44 -4.97
C LEU A 98 -29.90 57.57 -4.23
N ILE A 99 -29.92 57.61 -2.89
CA ILE A 99 -28.70 57.58 -2.07
C ILE A 99 -27.89 56.31 -2.33
N ALA A 100 -28.56 55.14 -2.41
CA ALA A 100 -27.88 53.88 -2.71
C ALA A 100 -27.25 53.86 -4.12
N LEU A 101 -27.88 54.52 -5.11
CA LEU A 101 -27.35 54.68 -6.47
C LEU A 101 -26.18 55.68 -6.56
N ASP A 102 -26.17 56.69 -5.69
CA ASP A 102 -25.09 57.68 -5.61
C ASP A 102 -23.88 57.19 -4.82
N THR A 103 -24.07 56.20 -3.95
CA THR A 103 -23.00 55.62 -3.10
C THR A 103 -22.68 54.18 -3.48
N ILE A 104 -22.85 53.82 -4.76
CA ILE A 104 -22.43 52.52 -5.27
C ILE A 104 -20.91 52.37 -5.10
N PRO A 105 -20.42 51.30 -4.45
CA PRO A 105 -19.00 51.05 -4.29
C PRO A 105 -18.31 50.81 -5.64
N GLU A 106 -17.15 51.40 -5.87
CA GLU A 106 -16.35 51.25 -7.09
C GLU A 106 -15.84 49.81 -7.26
N SER A 107 -15.66 49.08 -6.15
CA SER A 107 -15.13 47.71 -6.13
C SER A 107 -15.88 46.80 -5.16
N LEU A 108 -15.67 45.48 -5.32
CA LEU A 108 -16.18 44.48 -4.37
C LEU A 108 -15.59 44.66 -2.97
N GLU A 109 -14.33 45.08 -2.88
CA GLU A 109 -13.64 45.33 -1.61
C GLU A 109 -14.22 46.53 -0.87
N GLU A 110 -14.53 47.60 -1.60
CA GLU A 110 -15.21 48.76 -1.03
C GLU A 110 -16.60 48.40 -0.52
N ALA A 111 -17.35 47.56 -1.25
CA ALA A 111 -18.64 47.06 -0.78
C ALA A 111 -18.54 46.33 0.57
N TYR A 112 -17.50 45.52 0.77
CA TYR A 112 -17.23 44.89 2.06
C TYR A 112 -16.80 45.88 3.13
N HIS A 113 -15.96 46.86 2.77
CA HIS A 113 -15.53 47.91 3.69
C HIS A 113 -16.71 48.72 4.22
N GLN A 114 -17.59 49.20 3.33
CA GLN A 114 -18.80 49.93 3.70
C GLN A 114 -19.70 49.11 4.62
N ALA A 115 -19.92 47.81 4.32
CA ALA A 115 -20.70 46.93 5.17
C ALA A 115 -20.10 46.78 6.58
N LEU A 116 -18.78 46.57 6.69
CA LEU A 116 -18.08 46.45 7.97
C LEU A 116 -18.00 47.78 8.72
N ALA A 117 -17.98 48.92 8.03
CA ALA A 117 -17.97 50.24 8.63
C ALA A 117 -19.28 50.57 9.37
N THR A 118 -20.41 49.94 9.01
CA THR A 118 -21.69 50.11 9.73
C THR A 118 -21.69 49.47 11.12
N ILE A 119 -20.71 48.61 11.43
CA ILE A 119 -20.67 47.85 12.68
C ILE A 119 -20.19 48.74 13.84
N PRO A 120 -20.99 48.87 14.93
CA PRO A 120 -20.62 49.67 16.09
C PRO A 120 -19.29 49.23 16.70
N SER A 121 -18.46 50.19 17.15
CA SER A 121 -17.15 49.93 17.75
C SER A 121 -17.19 48.95 18.94
N THR A 122 -18.29 48.96 19.71
CA THR A 122 -18.52 48.04 20.83
C THR A 122 -18.69 46.57 20.41
N LEU A 123 -19.04 46.31 19.15
CA LEU A 123 -19.25 44.96 18.59
C LEU A 123 -18.10 44.50 17.70
N GLN A 124 -17.20 45.40 17.29
CA GLN A 124 -16.12 45.11 16.35
C GLN A 124 -15.23 43.94 16.79
N GLU A 125 -14.84 43.88 18.07
CA GLU A 125 -14.02 42.78 18.57
C GLU A 125 -14.72 41.41 18.44
N ARG A 126 -16.02 41.37 18.74
CA ARG A 126 -16.83 40.14 18.62
C ARG A 126 -17.01 39.74 17.16
N VAL A 127 -17.31 40.70 16.29
CA VAL A 127 -17.43 40.43 14.85
C VAL A 127 -16.12 39.96 14.27
N ARG A 128 -14.99 40.59 14.62
CA ARG A 128 -13.66 40.17 14.19
C ARG A 128 -13.42 38.71 14.58
N LYS A 129 -13.75 38.34 15.83
CA LYS A 129 -13.67 36.95 16.30
C LYS A 129 -14.54 36.00 15.46
N ILE A 130 -15.81 36.35 15.19
CA ILE A 130 -16.69 35.54 14.33
C ILE A 130 -16.07 35.34 12.94
N LEU A 131 -15.58 36.41 12.32
CA LEU A 131 -14.98 36.36 10.99
C LEU A 131 -13.69 35.54 10.95
N ILE A 132 -12.84 35.64 11.97
CA ILE A 132 -11.63 34.81 12.13
C ILE A 132 -11.99 33.32 12.14
N TRP A 133 -12.99 32.95 12.94
CA TRP A 133 -13.43 31.58 13.09
C TRP A 133 -14.06 31.04 11.80
N LEU A 134 -14.99 31.78 11.19
CA LEU A 134 -15.61 31.39 9.91
C LEU A 134 -14.60 31.29 8.76
N ALA A 135 -13.54 32.10 8.77
CA ALA A 135 -12.51 32.08 7.74
C ALA A 135 -11.51 30.92 7.91
N SER A 136 -11.22 30.51 9.14
CA SER A 136 -10.02 29.71 9.46
C SER A 136 -10.32 28.36 10.14
N SER A 137 -11.59 28.03 10.34
CA SER A 137 -11.99 26.73 10.86
C SER A 137 -11.79 25.60 9.84
N PHE A 138 -11.43 24.41 10.33
CA PHE A 138 -11.17 23.21 9.51
C PHE A 138 -12.45 22.49 9.05
N ARG A 139 -13.61 22.91 9.55
CA ARG A 139 -14.93 22.50 9.07
C ARG A 139 -15.92 23.66 9.18
N GLU A 140 -17.05 23.53 8.49
CA GLU A 140 -18.19 24.43 8.70
C GLU A 140 -18.62 24.40 10.18
N MET A 141 -18.93 25.57 10.70
CA MET A 141 -19.33 25.74 12.10
C MET A 141 -20.85 25.82 12.20
N THR A 142 -21.38 25.34 13.32
CA THR A 142 -22.80 25.53 13.64
C THR A 142 -23.05 26.93 14.19
N SER A 143 -24.26 27.41 14.02
CA SER A 143 -24.69 28.70 14.54
C SER A 143 -24.52 28.79 16.07
N ARG A 144 -24.72 27.69 16.80
CA ARG A 144 -24.46 27.56 18.25
C ARG A 144 -22.97 27.61 18.61
N GLU A 145 -22.09 27.05 17.79
CA GLU A 145 -20.65 27.10 18.03
C GLU A 145 -20.13 28.53 17.90
N ILE A 146 -20.56 29.26 16.86
CA ILE A 146 -20.19 30.67 16.69
C ILE A 146 -20.76 31.55 17.81
N ALA A 147 -22.00 31.31 18.24
CA ALA A 147 -22.56 32.02 19.41
C ALA A 147 -21.71 31.77 20.67
N ALA A 148 -21.21 30.54 20.88
CA ALA A 148 -20.34 30.21 21.99
C ALA A 148 -18.96 30.90 21.91
N VAL A 149 -18.38 31.06 20.71
CA VAL A 149 -17.11 31.78 20.50
C VAL A 149 -17.16 33.21 21.04
N VAL A 150 -18.28 33.90 20.86
CA VAL A 150 -18.46 35.29 21.31
C VAL A 150 -19.35 35.41 22.54
N SER A 151 -19.62 34.32 23.25
CA SER A 151 -20.49 34.28 24.44
C SER A 151 -21.85 34.96 24.24
N PHE A 152 -22.45 34.80 23.06
CA PHE A 152 -23.82 35.23 22.80
C PHE A 152 -24.83 34.23 23.35
N PRO A 153 -25.84 34.67 24.11
CA PRO A 153 -26.87 33.79 24.65
C PRO A 153 -27.81 33.25 23.58
N PHE A 154 -28.00 33.99 22.49
CA PHE A 154 -28.92 33.66 21.40
C PHE A 154 -28.20 33.66 20.06
N VAL A 155 -28.52 32.68 19.22
CA VAL A 155 -27.93 32.50 17.89
C VAL A 155 -28.30 33.64 16.95
N ASP A 156 -29.53 34.16 17.05
CA ASP A 156 -30.04 35.22 16.17
C ASP A 156 -29.17 36.49 16.20
N ASP A 157 -28.49 36.75 17.32
CA ASP A 157 -27.64 37.92 17.47
C ASP A 157 -26.37 37.83 16.62
N VAL A 158 -25.88 36.62 16.33
CA VAL A 158 -24.78 36.39 15.39
C VAL A 158 -25.16 36.89 13.98
N LEU A 159 -26.35 36.52 13.52
CA LEU A 159 -26.82 36.85 12.16
C LEU A 159 -27.20 38.32 12.02
N LYS A 160 -27.82 38.91 13.05
CA LYS A 160 -28.16 40.34 13.07
C LYS A 160 -26.92 41.22 12.95
N ILE A 161 -25.83 40.85 13.61
CA ILE A 161 -24.63 41.69 13.69
C ILE A 161 -23.71 41.49 12.48
N CYS A 162 -23.55 40.27 11.97
CA CYS A 162 -22.59 39.99 10.91
C CYS A 162 -23.07 40.36 9.49
N THR A 163 -24.31 40.84 9.32
CA THR A 163 -24.94 41.14 8.01
C THR A 163 -25.01 39.94 7.06
N SER A 164 -26.07 39.84 6.25
CA SER A 164 -26.20 38.77 5.24
C SER A 164 -25.22 38.91 4.06
N LEU A 165 -24.49 40.03 3.99
CA LEU A 165 -23.47 40.29 2.97
C LEU A 165 -22.17 39.52 3.26
N LEU A 166 -21.83 39.36 4.54
CA LEU A 166 -20.59 38.72 4.98
C LEU A 166 -20.80 37.26 5.37
N VAL A 167 -21.98 36.92 5.87
CA VAL A 167 -22.27 35.59 6.44
C VAL A 167 -23.60 35.05 5.90
N THR A 168 -23.66 33.75 5.66
CA THR A 168 -24.87 33.03 5.25
C THR A 168 -25.09 31.80 6.12
N VAL A 169 -26.36 31.50 6.34
CA VAL A 169 -26.82 30.28 7.00
C VAL A 169 -27.16 29.23 5.96
N ILE A 170 -26.77 27.98 6.22
CA ILE A 170 -27.25 26.82 5.48
C ILE A 170 -28.13 26.01 6.43
N ASP A 171 -29.39 25.89 6.07
CA ASP A 171 -30.32 25.00 6.76
C ASP A 171 -30.06 23.57 6.25
N GLY A 172 -29.40 22.76 7.06
CA GLY A 172 -29.11 21.36 6.77
C GLY A 172 -30.04 20.44 7.55
N ASP A 173 -30.26 19.22 7.05
CA ASP A 173 -31.21 18.22 7.60
C ASP A 173 -31.03 17.90 9.10
N THR A 174 -29.89 18.25 9.71
CA THR A 174 -29.60 17.93 11.12
C THR A 174 -29.17 19.12 11.98
N HIS A 175 -28.45 20.11 11.43
CA HIS A 175 -27.97 21.28 12.15
C HIS A 175 -27.78 22.48 11.21
N GLU A 176 -28.23 23.65 11.66
CA GLU A 176 -27.99 24.95 11.02
C GLU A 176 -26.49 25.29 11.06
N THR A 177 -25.84 25.37 9.89
CA THR A 177 -24.44 25.81 9.77
C THR A 177 -24.34 27.24 9.28
N ILE A 178 -23.26 27.89 9.68
CA ILE A 178 -22.97 29.29 9.37
C ILE A 178 -21.60 29.36 8.68
N LYS A 179 -21.54 30.10 7.56
CA LYS A 179 -20.33 30.28 6.77
C LYS A 179 -20.23 31.69 6.23
N LEU A 180 -19.04 32.08 5.77
CA LEU A 180 -18.89 33.30 4.99
C LEU A 180 -19.79 33.22 3.75
N ALA A 181 -20.47 34.33 3.44
CA ALA A 181 -21.46 34.41 2.37
C ALA A 181 -20.87 34.09 0.99
N HIS A 182 -19.56 34.33 0.82
CA HIS A 182 -18.83 34.00 -0.39
C HIS A 182 -17.33 33.90 -0.09
N PHE A 183 -16.60 33.13 -0.90
CA PHE A 183 -15.15 32.94 -0.70
C PHE A 183 -14.34 34.25 -0.84
N THR A 184 -14.83 35.21 -1.63
CA THR A 184 -14.23 36.55 -1.77
C THR A 184 -14.24 37.33 -0.45
N VAL A 185 -15.13 37.02 0.50
CA VAL A 185 -15.09 37.61 1.84
C VAL A 185 -13.85 37.12 2.59
N LYS A 186 -13.50 35.83 2.47
CA LYS A 186 -12.28 35.27 3.07
C LYS A 186 -11.03 35.91 2.46
N GLU A 187 -10.98 36.03 1.14
CA GLU A 187 -9.88 36.72 0.44
C GLU A 187 -9.75 38.17 0.89
N PHE A 188 -10.88 38.86 1.06
CA PHE A 188 -10.88 40.23 1.55
C PHE A 188 -10.41 40.32 3.01
N LEU A 189 -10.70 39.35 3.89
CA LEU A 189 -10.32 39.44 5.30
C LEU A 189 -8.85 39.08 5.56
N ILE A 190 -8.31 38.12 4.81
CA ILE A 190 -6.98 37.54 5.04
C ILE A 190 -5.90 38.29 4.26
N VAL A 191 -4.91 38.83 4.96
CA VAL A 191 -3.73 39.49 4.37
C VAL A 191 -2.52 38.56 4.35
N GLN A 192 -1.67 38.68 3.32
CA GLN A 192 -0.54 37.77 3.08
C GLN A 192 0.76 38.12 3.81
N GLN A 193 0.95 39.37 4.29
CA GLN A 193 2.19 39.81 4.94
C GLN A 193 1.94 40.83 6.07
N SER A 194 2.87 40.89 7.03
CA SER A 194 2.92 41.84 8.14
C SER A 194 3.25 43.29 7.75
N TYR A 195 3.50 43.57 6.46
CA TYR A 195 3.79 44.92 5.96
C TYR A 195 2.56 45.75 5.65
N ASP A 196 1.38 45.14 5.68
CA ASP A 196 0.12 45.87 5.69
C ASP A 196 -0.34 45.87 7.15
N GLU A 197 0.15 46.83 7.94
CA GLU A 197 -0.64 47.33 9.08
C GLU A 197 -1.93 47.91 8.48
N SER A 198 -2.81 47.04 8.00
CA SER A 198 -4.05 47.46 7.39
C SER A 198 -4.79 48.20 8.51
N LEU A 199 -5.03 49.49 8.31
CA LEU A 199 -5.73 50.41 9.21
C LEU A 199 -7.11 49.90 9.69
N TYR A 200 -7.58 48.80 9.12
CA TYR A 200 -8.91 48.26 9.34
C TYR A 200 -8.94 47.15 10.39
N TRP A 201 -9.76 47.38 11.42
CA TRP A 201 -9.98 46.49 12.57
C TRP A 201 -10.45 45.07 12.23
N TYR A 202 -10.81 44.75 10.99
CA TYR A 202 -11.36 43.45 10.58
C TYR A 202 -10.39 42.58 9.77
N LYS A 203 -9.23 43.10 9.34
CA LYS A 203 -8.22 42.36 8.55
C LYS A 203 -7.27 41.57 9.46
N PHE A 204 -6.87 40.37 9.06
CA PHE A 204 -5.97 39.52 9.85
C PHE A 204 -5.11 38.60 8.97
N THR A 205 -3.97 38.14 9.49
CA THR A 205 -3.17 37.08 8.85
C THR A 205 -3.75 35.70 9.19
N THR A 206 -3.46 34.71 8.35
CA THR A 206 -3.80 33.31 8.62
C THR A 206 -3.22 32.85 9.97
N GLN A 207 -1.99 33.23 10.26
CA GLN A 207 -1.27 32.89 11.49
C GLN A 207 -1.95 33.50 12.73
N LEU A 208 -2.33 34.78 12.66
CA LEU A 208 -3.08 35.43 13.75
C LEU A 208 -4.43 34.74 13.98
N ALA A 209 -5.13 34.36 12.92
CA ALA A 209 -6.38 33.63 13.05
C ALA A 209 -6.20 32.28 13.78
N HIS A 210 -5.19 31.49 13.40
CA HIS A 210 -4.90 30.23 14.09
C HIS A 210 -4.44 30.45 15.54
N CYS A 211 -3.68 31.51 15.82
CA CYS A 211 -3.30 31.90 17.18
C CYS A 211 -4.53 32.20 18.03
N CYS A 212 -5.41 33.10 17.57
CA CYS A 212 -6.65 33.48 18.27
C CYS A 212 -7.60 32.29 18.51
N ILE A 213 -7.68 31.36 17.55
CA ILE A 213 -8.52 30.16 17.70
C ILE A 213 -7.89 29.21 18.72
N THR A 214 -6.57 28.98 18.65
CA THR A 214 -5.82 28.12 19.58
C THR A 214 -5.95 28.60 21.03
N ASP A 215 -5.75 29.90 21.24
CA ASP A 215 -5.89 30.56 22.55
C ASP A 215 -7.24 30.27 23.19
N GLN A 216 -8.33 30.45 22.43
CA GLN A 216 -9.68 30.21 22.94
C GLN A 216 -9.94 28.73 23.20
N ILE A 217 -9.67 27.82 22.24
CA ILE A 217 -10.05 26.40 22.36
C ILE A 217 -9.26 25.65 23.42
N ILE A 218 -8.02 26.05 23.69
CA ILE A 218 -7.23 25.46 24.76
C ILE A 218 -7.97 25.53 26.10
N HIS A 219 -8.60 26.66 26.39
CA HIS A 219 -9.39 26.82 27.62
C HIS A 219 -10.65 25.93 27.65
N TYR A 220 -11.21 25.55 26.49
CA TYR A 220 -12.35 24.63 26.41
C TYR A 220 -11.96 23.16 26.62
N VAL A 221 -10.79 22.76 26.09
CA VAL A 221 -10.30 21.37 26.18
C VAL A 221 -9.63 21.11 27.53
N PHE A 222 -8.85 22.08 28.02
CA PHE A 222 -8.05 21.96 29.25
C PHE A 222 -8.42 23.05 30.27
N PRO A 223 -9.67 23.07 30.77
CA PRO A 223 -10.15 24.12 31.66
C PRO A 223 -9.39 24.14 33.00
N SER A 224 -8.94 25.32 33.40
CA SER A 224 -8.28 25.53 34.70
C SER A 224 -9.26 25.69 35.86
N SER A 225 -10.50 26.15 35.62
CA SER A 225 -11.47 26.44 36.70
C SER A 225 -12.90 26.85 36.30
N ILE A 226 -13.27 26.97 35.01
CA ILE A 226 -14.56 27.59 34.59
C ILE A 226 -15.47 26.60 33.84
N SER A 227 -16.79 26.76 34.01
CA SER A 227 -17.83 26.12 33.20
C SER A 227 -17.91 26.76 31.82
N PHE A 228 -17.31 26.11 30.82
CA PHE A 228 -17.34 26.56 29.44
C PHE A 228 -18.59 26.08 28.67
N PRO A 229 -19.07 26.83 27.66
CA PRO A 229 -20.14 26.39 26.77
C PRO A 229 -19.86 25.01 26.16
N LYS A 230 -20.79 24.06 26.36
CA LYS A 230 -20.66 22.69 25.82
C LYS A 230 -20.63 22.63 24.29
N ALA A 231 -21.15 23.67 23.61
CA ALA A 231 -21.33 23.69 22.17
C ALA A 231 -20.00 23.63 21.40
N LEU A 232 -18.94 24.31 21.87
CA LEU A 232 -17.66 24.39 21.16
C LEU A 232 -16.73 23.20 21.43
N ARG A 233 -17.02 22.39 22.45
CA ARG A 233 -16.17 21.28 22.89
C ARG A 233 -15.87 20.26 21.78
N PRO A 234 -16.85 19.77 20.99
CA PRO A 234 -16.57 18.81 19.93
C PRO A 234 -15.62 19.34 18.86
N TYR A 235 -15.74 20.63 18.49
CA TYR A 235 -14.80 21.27 17.58
C TYR A 235 -13.41 21.36 18.22
N ALA A 236 -13.35 21.88 19.46
CA ALA A 236 -12.11 22.10 20.18
C ALA A 236 -11.31 20.79 20.38
N GLU A 237 -11.95 19.73 20.84
CA GLU A 237 -11.31 18.41 21.05
C GLU A 237 -10.75 17.81 19.77
N ALA A 238 -11.42 18.03 18.63
CA ALA A 238 -11.00 17.51 17.33
C ALA A 238 -9.90 18.35 16.66
N PHE A 239 -9.90 19.67 16.83
CA PHE A 239 -9.09 20.58 16.01
C PHE A 239 -8.07 21.44 16.77
N TRP A 240 -8.02 21.40 18.11
CA TRP A 240 -7.04 22.22 18.85
C TRP A 240 -5.61 22.00 18.39
N LEU A 241 -5.23 20.73 18.17
CA LEU A 241 -3.90 20.39 17.71
C LEU A 241 -3.64 20.91 16.29
N ALA A 242 -4.63 20.84 15.41
CA ALA A 242 -4.50 21.29 14.03
C ALA A 242 -4.27 22.80 13.95
N HIS A 243 -4.92 23.59 14.81
CA HIS A 243 -4.67 25.03 14.92
C HIS A 243 -3.32 25.33 15.58
N ALA A 244 -2.96 24.64 16.67
CA ALA A 244 -1.68 24.84 17.36
C ALA A 244 -0.46 24.54 16.46
N ARG A 245 -0.59 23.58 15.53
CA ARG A 245 0.44 23.26 14.53
C ARG A 245 0.72 24.36 13.51
N GLN A 246 -0.16 25.36 13.37
CA GLN A 246 0.04 26.46 12.42
C GLN A 246 0.97 27.55 12.94
N ASN A 247 1.55 27.38 14.14
CA ASN A 247 2.54 28.30 14.66
C ASN A 247 3.85 28.17 13.87
N ASP A 248 4.13 29.17 13.03
CA ASP A 248 5.34 29.30 12.21
C ASP A 248 6.33 30.34 12.78
N ALA A 249 6.12 30.79 14.02
CA ALA A 249 6.90 31.83 14.70
C ALA A 249 6.92 33.22 14.03
N THR A 250 6.06 33.49 13.04
CA THR A 250 5.99 34.81 12.37
C THR A 250 5.08 35.82 13.07
N THR A 251 4.11 35.34 13.85
CA THR A 251 3.17 36.15 14.64
C THR A 251 3.53 36.04 16.13
N ASP A 252 3.11 37.00 16.95
CA ASP A 252 3.25 36.89 18.40
C ASP A 252 2.33 35.81 18.95
N TRP A 253 2.90 34.62 19.16
CA TRP A 253 2.28 33.49 19.83
C TRP A 253 2.73 33.37 21.29
N ALA A 254 3.49 34.32 21.85
CA ALA A 254 4.23 34.09 23.10
C ALA A 254 3.35 33.57 24.25
N GLU A 255 2.21 34.21 24.51
CA GLU A 255 1.27 33.79 25.57
C GLU A 255 0.58 32.46 25.24
N THR A 256 0.03 32.32 24.03
CA THR A 256 -0.66 31.10 23.59
C THR A 256 0.28 29.89 23.53
N GLN A 257 1.53 30.09 23.11
CA GLN A 257 2.57 29.07 23.06
C GLN A 257 2.96 28.62 24.47
N LEU A 258 3.05 29.53 25.44
CA LEU A 258 3.27 29.16 26.85
C LEU A 258 2.14 28.27 27.37
N LEU A 259 0.88 28.55 27.00
CA LEU A 259 -0.25 27.70 27.36
C LEU A 259 -0.13 26.31 26.72
N VAL A 260 0.21 26.22 25.43
CA VAL A 260 0.47 24.94 24.73
C VAL A 260 1.57 24.15 25.45
N ASP A 261 2.70 24.79 25.73
CA ASP A 261 3.84 24.13 26.39
C ASP A 261 3.49 23.67 27.81
N CYS A 262 2.68 24.43 28.55
CA CYS A 262 2.20 24.05 29.88
C CYS A 262 1.28 22.82 29.87
N ILE A 263 0.47 22.65 28.82
CA ILE A 263 -0.41 21.48 28.68
C ILE A 263 0.39 20.19 28.55
N LEU A 264 1.54 20.23 27.87
CA LEU A 264 2.40 19.06 27.63
C LEU A 264 3.17 18.61 28.87
N LYS A 265 3.23 19.44 29.93
CA LYS A 265 3.96 19.12 31.16
C LYS A 265 3.27 18.01 31.97
N HIS A 266 4.07 17.26 32.72
CA HIS A 266 3.74 15.90 33.20
C HIS A 266 2.54 15.77 34.15
N ASP A 267 1.95 16.85 34.66
CA ASP A 267 0.87 16.79 35.65
C ASP A 267 -0.53 17.06 35.07
N ASN A 268 -0.66 17.32 33.77
CA ASN A 268 -1.95 17.61 33.17
C ASN A 268 -2.78 16.33 32.92
N ILE A 269 -3.68 16.00 33.85
CA ILE A 269 -4.58 14.83 33.78
C ILE A 269 -5.49 14.90 32.55
N LEU A 270 -5.99 16.08 32.20
CA LEU A 270 -6.89 16.28 31.08
C LEU A 270 -6.19 16.00 29.76
N PHE A 271 -4.96 16.48 29.60
CA PHE A 271 -4.09 16.15 28.48
C PHE A 271 -3.85 14.65 28.37
N LYS A 272 -3.50 13.97 29.47
CA LYS A 272 -3.30 12.51 29.45
C LYS A 272 -4.55 11.73 29.08
N ASN A 273 -5.74 12.19 29.50
CA ASN A 273 -7.00 11.57 29.10
C ASN A 273 -7.29 11.77 27.62
N TRP A 274 -7.08 12.99 27.10
CA TRP A 274 -7.19 13.28 25.68
C TRP A 274 -6.17 12.46 24.86
N LEU A 275 -4.92 12.35 25.32
CA LEU A 275 -3.87 11.57 24.66
C LEU A 275 -4.23 10.08 24.61
N ARG A 276 -4.75 9.50 25.70
CA ARG A 276 -5.22 8.11 25.71
C ARG A 276 -6.36 7.85 24.73
N ALA A 277 -7.27 8.80 24.57
CA ALA A 277 -8.39 8.68 23.65
C ALA A 277 -7.94 8.74 22.18
N ASN A 278 -6.94 9.57 21.86
CA ASN A 278 -6.51 9.83 20.47
C ASN A 278 -5.27 9.02 20.04
N HIS A 279 -4.38 8.69 20.97
CA HIS A 279 -3.12 7.98 20.75
C HIS A 279 -2.92 6.87 21.81
N PRO A 280 -3.79 5.84 21.86
CA PRO A 280 -3.78 4.84 22.93
C PRO A 280 -2.48 4.04 23.04
N ALA A 281 -1.79 3.79 21.91
CA ALA A 281 -0.52 3.09 21.86
C ALA A 281 0.65 3.90 22.47
N GLU A 282 0.47 5.22 22.64
CA GLU A 282 1.50 6.17 23.07
C GLU A 282 1.20 6.73 24.48
N ALA A 283 0.24 6.13 25.20
CA ALA A 283 -0.29 6.61 26.48
C ALA A 283 0.63 6.36 27.70
N CYS A 284 1.78 5.70 27.51
CA CYS A 284 2.76 5.51 28.57
C CYS A 284 3.42 6.84 28.94
N ALA A 285 3.89 6.98 30.19
CA ALA A 285 4.53 8.20 30.64
C ALA A 285 5.83 8.46 29.86
N GLN A 286 5.83 9.53 29.08
CA GLN A 286 6.98 10.06 28.34
C GLN A 286 7.21 11.54 28.69
N SER A 287 8.30 12.11 28.17
CA SER A 287 8.69 13.51 28.38
C SER A 287 7.80 14.52 27.61
N PRO A 288 7.77 15.81 27.98
CA PRO A 288 6.99 16.82 27.28
C PRO A 288 7.50 17.01 25.85
N LEU A 289 8.83 16.89 25.67
CA LEU A 289 9.49 16.90 24.37
C LEU A 289 9.05 15.72 23.48
N TYR A 290 8.82 14.55 24.06
CA TYR A 290 8.24 13.40 23.36
C TYR A 290 6.82 13.72 22.88
N TYR A 291 5.96 14.26 23.75
CA TYR A 291 4.60 14.62 23.35
C TYR A 291 4.58 15.70 22.27
N ALA A 292 5.41 16.74 22.40
CA ALA A 292 5.54 17.77 21.37
C ALA A 292 5.94 17.15 20.01
N SER A 293 6.88 16.21 20.02
CA SER A 293 7.36 15.51 18.82
C SER A 293 6.32 14.55 18.24
N LEU A 294 5.58 13.82 19.07
CA LEU A 294 4.44 12.98 18.66
C LEU A 294 3.35 13.82 18.00
N LEU A 295 3.05 14.95 18.61
CA LEU A 295 1.95 15.83 18.21
C LEU A 295 2.36 16.85 17.15
N GLY A 296 3.60 16.86 16.66
CA GLY A 296 3.99 17.75 15.56
C GLY A 296 4.03 19.23 15.93
N LEU A 297 4.29 19.55 17.20
CA LEU A 297 4.34 20.93 17.71
C LEU A 297 5.79 21.44 17.64
N GLU A 298 6.19 21.95 16.48
CA GLU A 298 7.58 22.34 16.19
C GLU A 298 8.15 23.36 17.19
N VAL A 299 7.42 24.46 17.42
CA VAL A 299 7.87 25.51 18.37
C VAL A 299 7.98 24.96 19.79
N SER A 300 7.05 24.09 20.21
CA SER A 300 7.15 23.41 21.51
C SER A 300 8.38 22.51 21.61
N VAL A 301 8.73 21.78 20.54
CA VAL A 301 9.97 20.99 20.50
C VAL A 301 11.19 21.88 20.71
N MET A 302 11.27 23.01 20.00
CA MET A 302 12.39 23.95 20.12
C MET A 302 12.50 24.58 21.52
N ASN A 303 11.35 24.91 22.14
CA ASN A 303 11.31 25.48 23.49
C ASN A 303 11.72 24.43 24.55
N LEU A 304 11.11 23.24 24.49
CA LEU A 304 11.32 22.18 25.47
C LEU A 304 12.69 21.50 25.34
N TRP A 305 13.33 21.58 24.17
CA TRP A 305 14.71 21.11 23.98
C TRP A 305 15.72 21.77 24.92
N ARG A 306 15.45 23.00 25.38
CA ARG A 306 16.32 23.73 26.31
C ARG A 306 16.21 23.25 27.76
N GLU A 307 15.19 22.46 28.09
CA GLU A 307 15.02 21.87 29.42
C GLU A 307 15.84 20.57 29.54
N PRO A 308 16.46 20.27 30.69
CA PRO A 308 17.19 19.02 30.88
C PRO A 308 16.27 17.81 30.72
N LEU A 309 16.73 16.81 29.96
CA LEU A 309 15.98 15.56 29.78
C LEU A 309 15.79 14.85 31.13
N PRO A 310 14.64 14.18 31.34
CA PRO A 310 14.41 13.41 32.56
C PRO A 310 15.49 12.32 32.72
N GLY A 311 15.85 12.00 33.97
CA GLY A 311 16.94 11.08 34.29
C GLY A 311 16.80 9.72 33.58
N GLY A 312 17.87 9.27 32.93
CA GLY A 312 17.91 8.07 32.10
C GLY A 312 19.04 8.11 31.08
N ASN A 313 19.05 7.17 30.13
CA ASN A 313 19.99 7.22 28.99
C ASN A 313 19.49 8.25 27.97
N GLU A 314 20.15 9.42 27.91
CA GLU A 314 19.78 10.54 27.03
C GLU A 314 19.63 10.11 25.57
N ASN A 315 20.52 9.22 25.08
CA ASN A 315 20.47 8.73 23.70
C ASN A 315 19.22 7.87 23.43
N GLU A 316 18.77 7.08 24.40
CA GLU A 316 17.57 6.26 24.25
C GLU A 316 16.31 7.14 24.19
N ILE A 317 16.25 8.16 25.05
CA ILE A 317 15.15 9.13 25.08
C ILE A 317 15.12 9.90 23.76
N LEU A 318 16.26 10.43 23.32
CA LEU A 318 16.37 11.16 22.07
C LEU A 318 16.02 10.30 20.85
N GLY A 319 16.48 9.06 20.82
CA GLY A 319 16.13 8.08 19.79
C GLY A 319 14.63 7.82 19.71
N SER A 320 13.96 7.70 20.86
CA SER A 320 12.51 7.52 20.95
C SER A 320 11.75 8.75 20.41
N ILE A 321 12.21 9.96 20.75
CA ILE A 321 11.63 11.22 20.30
C ILE A 321 11.70 11.35 18.78
N VAL A 322 12.89 11.13 18.19
CA VAL A 322 13.10 11.17 16.73
C VAL A 322 12.28 10.10 16.03
N THR A 323 12.28 8.87 16.56
CA THR A 323 11.50 7.76 15.99
C THR A 323 10.02 8.07 15.96
N THR A 324 9.51 8.75 16.98
CA THR A 324 8.09 9.10 17.09
C THR A 324 7.73 10.23 16.13
N ALA A 325 8.55 11.27 16.02
CA ALA A 325 8.38 12.32 15.02
C ALA A 325 8.36 11.74 13.59
N ALA A 326 9.31 10.84 13.29
CA ALA A 326 9.41 10.14 12.00
C ALA A 326 8.17 9.26 11.72
N ARG A 327 7.73 8.47 12.70
CA ARG A 327 6.51 7.64 12.61
C ARG A 327 5.27 8.46 12.25
N MET A 328 5.14 9.63 12.86
CA MET A 328 3.99 10.52 12.68
C MET A 328 4.12 11.44 11.45
N GLY A 329 5.26 11.41 10.75
CA GLY A 329 5.50 12.18 9.52
C GLY A 329 5.87 13.63 9.74
N HIS A 330 6.35 14.01 10.93
CA HIS A 330 6.73 15.40 11.25
C HIS A 330 8.15 15.70 10.79
N VAL A 331 8.30 15.87 9.48
CA VAL A 331 9.57 16.02 8.78
C VAL A 331 10.40 17.19 9.34
N GLU A 332 9.79 18.36 9.55
CA GLU A 332 10.48 19.55 10.07
C GLU A 332 11.10 19.32 11.45
N ILE A 333 10.37 18.61 12.32
CA ILE A 333 10.86 18.22 13.66
C ILE A 333 12.03 17.24 13.52
N VAL A 334 11.93 16.24 12.66
CA VAL A 334 13.02 15.28 12.41
C VAL A 334 14.26 16.02 11.90
N ARG A 335 14.11 16.90 10.90
CA ARG A 335 15.20 17.71 10.35
C ARG A 335 15.86 18.56 11.43
N TRP A 336 15.06 19.25 12.24
CA TRP A 336 15.57 20.11 13.30
C TRP A 336 16.32 19.32 14.38
N LEU A 337 15.75 18.21 14.86
CA LEU A 337 16.36 17.35 15.89
C LEU A 337 17.68 16.72 15.40
N VAL A 338 17.72 16.20 14.17
CA VAL A 338 18.95 15.73 13.52
C VAL A 338 19.95 16.88 13.36
N GLY A 339 19.45 18.08 13.05
CA GLY A 339 20.20 19.32 12.99
C GLY A 339 20.95 19.70 14.28
N GLN A 340 20.48 19.26 15.46
CA GLN A 340 21.10 19.63 16.74
C GLN A 340 22.36 18.82 17.11
N SER A 341 22.50 17.57 16.65
CA SER A 341 23.67 16.72 17.00
C SER A 341 24.70 16.60 15.89
N GLN A 342 26.00 16.59 16.19
CA GLN A 342 27.04 16.33 15.19
C GLN A 342 27.13 14.85 14.79
N ASP A 343 26.85 13.94 15.72
CA ASP A 343 26.77 12.50 15.48
C ASP A 343 25.39 11.98 15.87
N VAL A 344 24.66 11.49 14.87
CA VAL A 344 23.31 10.96 15.06
C VAL A 344 23.28 9.44 15.23
N THR A 345 24.40 8.74 15.03
CA THR A 345 24.45 7.26 15.15
C THR A 345 24.32 6.76 16.58
N SER A 346 24.63 7.62 17.56
CA SER A 346 24.60 7.29 18.97
C SER A 346 23.17 7.11 19.52
N TYR A 347 22.16 7.68 18.85
CA TYR A 347 20.77 7.65 19.29
C TYR A 347 19.75 7.25 18.22
N ILE A 348 20.08 7.30 16.92
CA ILE A 348 19.16 6.88 15.86
C ILE A 348 19.23 5.37 15.63
N ASP A 349 18.15 4.67 16.01
CA ASP A 349 17.90 3.28 15.61
C ASP A 349 17.18 3.24 14.25
N LEU A 350 17.97 3.27 13.16
CA LEU A 350 17.43 3.27 11.80
C LEU A 350 16.48 2.08 11.52
N PRO A 351 16.80 0.82 11.89
CA PRO A 351 15.85 -0.29 11.76
C PRO A 351 14.47 -0.02 12.36
N ARG A 352 14.44 0.48 13.60
CA ARG A 352 13.18 0.78 14.30
C ARG A 352 12.39 1.89 13.62
N ILE A 353 13.07 2.93 13.14
CA ILE A 353 12.43 4.00 12.37
C ILE A 353 11.86 3.43 11.06
N VAL A 354 12.66 2.71 10.30
CA VAL A 354 12.27 2.09 9.02
C VAL A 354 11.05 1.17 9.18
N GLU A 355 10.96 0.41 10.27
CA GLU A 355 9.81 -0.46 10.53
C GLU A 355 8.50 0.33 10.72
N CYS A 356 8.58 1.54 11.30
CA CYS A 356 7.42 2.36 11.64
C CYS A 356 7.09 3.49 10.65
N LEU A 357 7.92 3.76 9.64
CA LEU A 357 7.65 4.78 8.63
C LEU A 357 6.40 4.44 7.80
N ARG A 358 5.47 5.40 7.68
CA ARG A 358 4.21 5.26 6.92
C ARG A 358 3.87 6.47 6.05
N VAL A 359 4.28 7.66 6.45
CA VAL A 359 3.98 8.95 5.81
C VAL A 359 5.27 9.76 5.63
N ASN A 360 5.32 10.65 4.63
CA ASN A 360 6.46 11.53 4.33
C ASN A 360 7.83 10.79 4.34
N ILE A 361 7.82 9.57 3.79
CA ILE A 361 8.91 8.60 3.92
C ILE A 361 10.19 9.14 3.29
N HIS A 362 10.06 9.72 2.09
CA HIS A 362 11.20 10.20 1.32
C HIS A 362 11.90 11.35 2.05
N GLU A 363 11.15 12.38 2.43
CA GLU A 363 11.68 13.56 3.11
C GLU A 363 12.29 13.19 4.47
N THR A 364 11.59 12.36 5.26
CA THR A 364 12.06 11.90 6.57
C THR A 364 13.38 11.13 6.45
N LEU A 365 13.48 10.19 5.51
CA LEU A 365 14.72 9.45 5.28
C LEU A 365 15.84 10.36 4.77
N CYS A 366 15.56 11.28 3.84
CA CYS A 366 16.54 12.25 3.39
C CYS A 366 17.09 13.06 4.56
N ASP A 367 16.23 13.59 5.43
CA ASP A 367 16.64 14.39 6.60
C ASP A 367 17.43 13.57 7.63
N LEU A 368 17.03 12.32 7.90
CA LEU A 368 17.78 11.41 8.79
C LEU A 368 19.19 11.10 8.25
N LEU A 369 19.35 11.05 6.92
CA LEU A 369 20.60 10.70 6.24
C LEU A 369 21.46 11.93 5.88
N GLN A 370 20.94 13.17 6.03
CA GLN A 370 21.62 14.41 5.67
C GLN A 370 23.01 14.54 6.30
N LYS A 371 23.13 14.20 7.59
CA LYS A 371 24.39 14.34 8.34
C LYS A 371 25.38 13.20 8.12
N ARG A 372 25.32 12.51 6.98
CA ARG A 372 26.25 11.44 6.54
C ARG A 372 27.05 10.76 7.67
N PRO A 373 26.45 10.22 8.74
CA PRO A 373 27.20 9.24 9.44
C PRO A 373 27.24 8.04 8.50
N LYS A 374 28.24 7.20 8.69
CA LYS A 374 28.14 5.81 8.28
C LYS A 374 27.03 5.16 9.11
N ILE A 375 25.77 5.57 8.95
CA ILE A 375 24.62 4.72 9.24
C ILE A 375 24.72 3.66 8.15
N SER A 376 25.66 2.74 8.33
CA SER A 376 25.72 1.54 7.52
C SER A 376 24.34 0.94 7.70
N LEU A 377 23.55 0.91 6.62
CA LEU A 377 22.32 0.15 6.54
C LEU A 377 22.62 -1.23 7.10
N SER A 378 22.22 -1.44 8.34
CA SER A 378 22.40 -2.73 8.98
C SER A 378 21.51 -3.71 8.22
N ALA A 379 21.90 -4.98 8.18
CA ALA A 379 21.01 -6.03 7.69
C ALA A 379 19.62 -5.93 8.35
N GLY A 380 19.58 -5.46 9.62
CA GLY A 380 18.35 -5.17 10.35
C GLY A 380 17.48 -4.08 9.73
N ALA A 381 18.05 -2.99 9.19
CA ALA A 381 17.27 -1.92 8.56
C ALA A 381 16.65 -2.35 7.23
N ILE A 382 17.39 -3.12 6.43
CA ILE A 382 16.86 -3.70 5.19
C ILE A 382 15.77 -4.71 5.51
N HIS A 383 16.02 -5.59 6.47
CA HIS A 383 15.03 -6.55 6.94
C HIS A 383 13.76 -5.86 7.43
N ALA A 384 13.88 -4.78 8.21
CA ALA A 384 12.75 -3.95 8.63
C ALA A 384 12.01 -3.36 7.43
N ALA A 385 12.72 -2.89 6.40
CA ALA A 385 12.10 -2.38 5.17
C ALA A 385 11.33 -3.47 4.42
N THR A 386 11.83 -4.71 4.34
CA THR A 386 11.11 -5.83 3.70
C THR A 386 9.81 -6.23 4.42
N LYS A 387 9.70 -5.89 5.71
CA LYS A 387 8.49 -6.10 6.51
C LYS A 387 7.51 -4.92 6.45
N ASN A 388 7.97 -3.74 6.00
CA ASN A 388 7.16 -2.54 5.90
C ASN A 388 6.30 -2.56 4.63
N THR A 389 5.04 -2.12 4.73
CA THR A 389 4.11 -1.99 3.58
C THR A 389 4.61 -1.03 2.51
N SER A 390 5.42 -0.05 2.90
CA SER A 390 6.05 0.94 2.02
C SER A 390 7.53 0.62 1.75
N GLY A 391 7.94 -0.64 1.92
CA GLY A 391 9.33 -1.09 1.81
C GLY A 391 9.99 -0.79 0.46
N GLU A 392 9.24 -0.81 -0.64
CA GLU A 392 9.73 -0.43 -1.98
C GLU A 392 10.27 1.01 -1.99
N VAL A 393 9.49 1.96 -1.47
CA VAL A 393 9.86 3.38 -1.43
C VAL A 393 11.03 3.59 -0.49
N ILE A 394 11.00 2.95 0.68
CA ILE A 394 12.06 3.02 1.68
C ILE A 394 13.38 2.54 1.07
N LEU A 395 13.40 1.32 0.50
CA LEU A 395 14.61 0.78 -0.12
C LEU A 395 15.04 1.58 -1.35
N GLY A 396 14.09 2.14 -2.11
CA GLY A 396 14.38 3.05 -3.21
C GLY A 396 15.23 4.23 -2.76
N VAL A 397 14.78 4.97 -1.75
CA VAL A 397 15.52 6.12 -1.19
C VAL A 397 16.87 5.71 -0.64
N LEU A 398 16.92 4.60 0.10
CA LEU A 398 18.17 4.08 0.69
C LEU A 398 19.20 3.68 -0.36
N LEU A 399 18.76 3.13 -1.49
CA LEU A 399 19.63 2.76 -2.61
C LEU A 399 20.05 3.96 -3.46
N ASP A 400 19.17 4.95 -3.65
CA ASP A 400 19.46 6.16 -4.44
C ASP A 400 20.50 7.06 -3.78
N GLN A 401 20.59 7.05 -2.45
CA GLN A 401 21.57 7.85 -1.73
C GLN A 401 22.99 7.22 -1.73
N GLU A 402 23.19 6.07 -2.39
CA GLU A 402 24.47 5.32 -2.48
C GLU A 402 25.16 5.08 -1.11
N LEU A 403 24.40 5.04 -0.01
CA LEU A 403 24.96 5.12 1.34
C LEU A 403 25.68 3.84 1.82
N VAL A 404 25.67 2.73 1.07
CA VAL A 404 26.36 1.47 1.45
C VAL A 404 26.75 0.61 0.25
N THR A 405 27.92 -0.04 0.35
CA THR A 405 28.29 -1.30 -0.32
C THR A 405 27.43 -2.45 0.22
N LEU A 406 26.27 -2.70 -0.36
CA LEU A 406 25.27 -3.62 0.15
C LEU A 406 25.62 -5.07 -0.19
N ALA A 407 25.93 -5.88 0.82
CA ALA A 407 25.84 -7.33 0.66
C ALA A 407 24.36 -7.73 0.79
N ILE A 408 23.65 -7.88 -0.33
CA ILE A 408 22.32 -8.49 -0.34
C ILE A 408 22.51 -9.93 0.15
N THR A 409 21.91 -10.29 1.29
CA THR A 409 22.00 -11.64 1.85
C THR A 409 20.77 -12.48 1.48
N GLU A 410 20.90 -13.79 1.57
CA GLU A 410 19.78 -14.71 1.35
C GLU A 410 18.63 -14.47 2.33
N ASP A 411 18.92 -14.10 3.58
CA ASP A 411 17.89 -13.85 4.60
C ASP A 411 17.03 -12.62 4.25
N ILE A 412 17.65 -11.60 3.63
CA ILE A 412 16.93 -10.43 3.10
C ILE A 412 16.03 -10.85 1.92
N ILE A 413 16.51 -11.74 1.04
CA ILE A 413 15.74 -12.23 -0.10
C ILE A 413 14.54 -13.07 0.37
N GLU A 414 14.74 -13.93 1.37
CA GLU A 414 13.64 -14.69 1.96
C GLU A 414 12.64 -13.78 2.65
N ALA A 415 13.09 -12.83 3.48
CA ALA A 415 12.20 -11.86 4.11
C ALA A 415 11.42 -11.05 3.05
N ALA A 416 12.07 -10.68 1.95
CA ALA A 416 11.41 -10.11 0.80
C ALA A 416 10.38 -11.08 0.20
N ALA A 417 10.69 -12.35 -0.04
CA ALA A 417 9.75 -13.29 -0.66
C ALA A 417 8.46 -13.58 0.15
N HIS A 418 8.47 -13.41 1.48
CA HIS A 418 7.35 -13.81 2.36
C HIS A 418 6.22 -12.77 2.52
N ASN A 419 6.35 -11.54 2.02
CA ASN A 419 5.32 -10.49 2.16
C ASN A 419 4.61 -10.20 0.82
N HIS A 420 3.30 -10.01 0.83
CA HIS A 420 2.48 -9.90 -0.39
C HIS A 420 2.78 -8.66 -1.27
N TRP A 421 3.48 -7.66 -0.72
CA TRP A 421 3.83 -6.40 -1.41
C TRP A 421 5.25 -6.43 -2.02
N ASN A 422 6.00 -7.52 -1.83
CA ASN A 422 7.45 -7.54 -2.02
C ASN A 422 7.95 -7.99 -3.40
N ARG A 423 7.07 -8.35 -4.35
CA ARG A 423 7.46 -8.54 -5.76
C ARG A 423 8.30 -7.36 -6.25
N LYS A 424 7.81 -6.13 -6.00
CA LYS A 424 8.47 -4.91 -6.46
C LYS A 424 9.81 -4.66 -5.78
N ILE A 425 9.95 -5.08 -4.53
CA ILE A 425 11.23 -5.02 -3.81
C ILE A 425 12.26 -5.92 -4.48
N LEU A 426 11.90 -7.17 -4.80
CA LEU A 426 12.80 -8.08 -5.53
C LEU A 426 13.13 -7.55 -6.93
N ASP A 427 12.13 -7.06 -7.67
CA ASP A 427 12.33 -6.46 -8.99
C ASP A 427 13.32 -5.29 -8.92
N MET A 428 13.14 -4.39 -7.95
CA MET A 428 13.99 -3.22 -7.75
C MET A 428 15.40 -3.57 -7.26
N LEU A 429 15.55 -4.51 -6.32
CA LEU A 429 16.85 -4.98 -5.84
C LEU A 429 17.66 -5.63 -6.96
N VAL A 430 17.03 -6.48 -7.78
CA VAL A 430 17.68 -7.08 -8.95
C VAL A 430 18.01 -5.99 -9.97
N TRP A 431 17.07 -5.12 -10.32
CA TRP A 431 17.27 -4.03 -11.29
C TRP A 431 18.47 -3.13 -10.92
N ARG A 432 18.63 -2.78 -9.64
CA ARG A 432 19.68 -1.86 -9.18
C ARG A 432 21.00 -2.54 -8.83
N ARG A 433 20.98 -3.81 -8.39
CA ARG A 433 22.15 -4.51 -7.81
C ARG A 433 22.31 -5.94 -8.33
N VAL A 434 21.98 -6.20 -9.60
CA VAL A 434 22.01 -7.54 -10.20
C VAL A 434 23.32 -8.29 -9.95
N ARG A 435 24.47 -7.60 -10.04
CA ARG A 435 25.82 -8.20 -9.86
C ARG A 435 26.11 -8.68 -8.44
N GLU A 436 25.57 -7.99 -7.44
CA GLU A 436 25.78 -8.28 -6.02
C GLU A 436 24.69 -9.22 -5.47
N PHE A 437 23.65 -9.51 -6.26
CA PHE A 437 22.50 -10.30 -5.83
C PHE A 437 22.87 -11.79 -5.69
N PRO A 438 22.62 -12.45 -4.54
CA PRO A 438 22.84 -13.88 -4.35
C PRO A 438 22.13 -14.76 -5.40
N VAL A 439 22.89 -15.63 -6.06
CA VAL A 439 22.39 -16.59 -7.06
C VAL A 439 22.41 -18.04 -6.57
N THR A 440 22.37 -18.24 -5.25
CA THR A 440 22.24 -19.58 -4.66
C THR A 440 20.87 -20.17 -4.92
N LEU A 441 20.72 -21.49 -4.80
CA LEU A 441 19.45 -22.14 -5.06
C LEU A 441 18.35 -21.60 -4.14
N ARG A 442 18.66 -21.37 -2.85
CA ARG A 442 17.75 -20.79 -1.86
C ARG A 442 17.22 -19.42 -2.29
N ALA A 443 18.10 -18.54 -2.75
CA ALA A 443 17.73 -17.23 -3.27
C ALA A 443 16.86 -17.33 -4.54
N LEU A 444 17.23 -18.18 -5.49
CA LEU A 444 16.49 -18.35 -6.74
C LEU A 444 15.10 -18.98 -6.51
N LEU A 445 14.97 -19.90 -5.56
CA LEU A 445 13.70 -20.46 -5.14
C LEU A 445 12.77 -19.39 -4.55
N ALA A 446 13.31 -18.54 -3.67
CA ALA A 446 12.57 -17.43 -3.08
C ALA A 446 12.09 -16.43 -4.15
N VAL A 447 12.94 -16.10 -5.13
CA VAL A 447 12.60 -15.22 -6.25
C VAL A 447 11.56 -15.87 -7.18
N ALA A 448 11.76 -17.12 -7.60
CA ALA A 448 10.88 -17.82 -8.53
C ALA A 448 9.42 -17.95 -8.02
N LYS A 449 9.26 -18.10 -6.70
CA LYS A 449 7.96 -18.10 -6.02
C LYS A 449 7.24 -16.75 -6.09
N THR A 450 8.00 -15.65 -6.13
CA THR A 450 7.50 -14.31 -5.86
C THR A 450 7.44 -13.42 -7.11
N SER A 451 8.50 -13.37 -7.90
CA SER A 451 8.59 -12.53 -9.11
C SER A 451 9.30 -13.25 -10.26
N LEU A 452 8.57 -13.46 -11.35
CA LEU A 452 9.12 -13.99 -12.60
C LEU A 452 10.05 -12.97 -13.28
N LEU A 453 9.74 -11.67 -13.20
CA LEU A 453 10.55 -10.62 -13.81
C LEU A 453 11.94 -10.53 -13.15
N ALA A 454 12.00 -10.57 -11.81
CA ALA A 454 13.26 -10.62 -11.08
C ALA A 454 14.07 -11.87 -11.44
N LEU A 455 13.41 -13.02 -11.63
CA LEU A 455 14.08 -14.24 -12.09
C LEU A 455 14.65 -14.06 -13.51
N GLU A 456 13.86 -13.59 -14.46
CA GLU A 456 14.30 -13.32 -15.85
C GLU A 456 15.52 -12.39 -15.88
N MET A 457 15.47 -11.27 -15.16
CA MET A 457 16.59 -10.33 -15.10
C MET A 457 17.87 -10.94 -14.53
N LEU A 458 17.77 -11.78 -13.48
CA LEU A 458 18.92 -12.51 -12.94
C LEU A 458 19.49 -13.49 -13.97
N MET A 459 18.64 -14.18 -14.71
CA MET A 459 19.04 -15.16 -15.72
C MET A 459 19.65 -14.52 -16.96
N ASP A 460 19.24 -13.31 -17.31
CA ASP A 460 19.82 -12.56 -18.43
C ASP A 460 21.21 -12.02 -18.11
N HIS A 461 21.48 -11.66 -16.86
CA HIS A 461 22.72 -10.96 -16.47
C HIS A 461 23.74 -11.82 -15.71
N ARG A 462 23.31 -12.91 -15.06
CA ARG A 462 24.15 -13.74 -14.18
C ARG A 462 24.05 -15.24 -14.44
N ARG A 463 23.62 -15.63 -15.65
CA ARG A 463 23.47 -17.05 -16.01
C ARG A 463 24.72 -17.89 -15.70
N ASP A 464 25.88 -17.36 -16.07
CA ASP A 464 27.15 -18.08 -15.98
C ASP A 464 27.66 -18.22 -14.53
N ASP A 465 27.14 -17.39 -13.61
CA ASP A 465 27.49 -17.46 -12.19
C ASP A 465 26.66 -18.50 -11.42
N ILE A 466 25.65 -19.08 -12.06
CA ILE A 466 24.75 -20.05 -11.45
C ILE A 466 25.37 -21.44 -11.58
N SER A 467 25.99 -21.88 -10.49
CA SER A 467 26.45 -23.26 -10.34
C SER A 467 25.98 -23.79 -9.00
N PHE A 468 25.29 -24.93 -9.00
CA PHE A 468 24.91 -25.62 -7.78
C PHE A 468 25.62 -26.95 -7.63
N ARG A 469 25.66 -27.43 -6.40
CA ARG A 469 26.19 -28.75 -6.03
C ARG A 469 25.04 -29.76 -5.93
N ASP A 470 25.37 -31.04 -5.93
CA ASP A 470 24.36 -32.12 -5.91
C ASP A 470 23.36 -32.03 -4.74
N HIS A 471 23.82 -31.60 -3.56
CA HIS A 471 22.96 -31.45 -2.38
C HIS A 471 21.99 -30.28 -2.46
N ASP A 472 22.31 -29.24 -3.24
CA ASP A 472 21.42 -28.10 -3.44
C ASP A 472 20.16 -28.59 -4.16
N TYR A 473 20.31 -29.36 -5.25
CA TYR A 473 19.16 -29.85 -6.01
C TYR A 473 18.23 -30.74 -5.17
N SER A 474 18.74 -31.49 -4.19
CA SER A 474 17.87 -32.23 -3.27
C SER A 474 16.92 -31.32 -2.48
N ALA A 475 17.33 -30.09 -2.14
CA ALA A 475 16.46 -29.11 -1.49
C ALA A 475 15.30 -28.66 -2.39
N LEU A 476 15.46 -28.68 -3.71
CA LEU A 476 14.39 -28.41 -4.68
C LEU A 476 13.25 -29.43 -4.55
N ALA A 477 13.56 -30.70 -4.27
CA ALA A 477 12.54 -31.74 -4.07
C ALA A 477 11.70 -31.51 -2.80
N LEU A 478 12.28 -30.86 -1.78
CA LEU A 478 11.61 -30.51 -0.52
C LEU A 478 10.62 -29.35 -0.66
N GLU A 479 10.75 -28.53 -1.70
CA GLU A 479 9.85 -27.39 -1.96
C GLU A 479 8.43 -27.80 -2.35
N GLN A 480 8.22 -29.06 -2.74
CA GLN A 480 6.92 -29.63 -3.14
C GLN A 480 6.15 -28.76 -4.16
N SER A 481 6.85 -27.97 -4.97
CA SER A 481 6.27 -27.03 -5.94
C SER A 481 6.81 -27.30 -7.33
N VAL A 482 6.02 -28.04 -8.13
CA VAL A 482 6.32 -28.32 -9.55
C VAL A 482 6.44 -27.03 -10.36
N TYR A 483 5.62 -26.02 -10.04
CA TYR A 483 5.62 -24.73 -10.71
C TYR A 483 6.95 -23.98 -10.55
N THR A 484 7.56 -24.03 -9.36
CA THR A 484 8.87 -23.39 -9.12
C THR A 484 9.96 -24.05 -9.95
N LEU A 485 9.97 -25.39 -10.00
CA LEU A 485 10.88 -26.16 -10.85
C LEU A 485 10.70 -25.79 -12.33
N GLN A 486 9.47 -25.81 -12.85
CA GLN A 486 9.17 -25.47 -14.25
C GLN A 486 9.68 -24.08 -14.62
N LYS A 487 9.49 -23.08 -13.72
CA LYS A 487 10.02 -21.73 -13.93
C LYS A 487 11.53 -21.73 -14.06
N LEU A 488 12.25 -22.37 -13.14
CA LEU A 488 13.70 -22.44 -13.18
C LEU A 488 14.19 -23.09 -14.49
N LEU A 489 13.58 -24.22 -14.90
CA LEU A 489 13.90 -24.90 -16.14
C LEU A 489 13.61 -24.04 -17.38
N SER A 490 12.46 -23.36 -17.43
CA SER A 490 12.08 -22.47 -18.54
C SER A 490 13.04 -21.29 -18.71
N GLN A 491 13.72 -20.90 -17.63
CA GLN A 491 14.70 -19.82 -17.63
C GLN A 491 16.15 -20.33 -17.88
N GLY A 492 16.30 -21.60 -18.22
CA GLY A 492 17.59 -22.19 -18.62
C GLY A 492 18.45 -22.69 -17.46
N VAL A 493 17.92 -22.77 -16.24
CA VAL A 493 18.63 -23.42 -15.11
C VAL A 493 18.70 -24.92 -15.38
N LYS A 494 19.91 -25.45 -15.51
CA LYS A 494 20.13 -26.89 -15.71
C LYS A 494 20.09 -27.61 -14.38
N VAL A 495 19.15 -28.53 -14.21
CA VAL A 495 19.05 -29.40 -13.04
C VAL A 495 19.43 -30.82 -13.46
N PRO A 496 20.64 -31.30 -13.14
CA PRO A 496 21.04 -32.66 -13.48
C PRO A 496 20.21 -33.66 -12.68
N ILE A 497 19.82 -34.76 -13.33
CA ILE A 497 19.17 -35.88 -12.66
C ILE A 497 20.29 -36.66 -11.95
N THR A 498 20.40 -36.52 -10.63
CA THR A 498 21.39 -37.22 -9.80
C THR A 498 20.70 -38.28 -8.91
N PRO A 499 21.43 -39.29 -8.41
CA PRO A 499 20.86 -40.31 -7.53
C PRO A 499 20.19 -39.70 -6.29
N ALA A 500 20.86 -38.73 -5.65
CA ALA A 500 20.35 -38.05 -4.46
C ALA A 500 19.06 -37.25 -4.73
N LEU A 501 18.91 -36.69 -5.94
CA LEU A 501 17.71 -35.99 -6.35
C LEU A 501 16.53 -36.95 -6.54
N ILE A 502 16.74 -38.08 -7.22
CA ILE A 502 15.72 -39.13 -7.39
C ILE A 502 15.27 -39.65 -6.03
N GLU A 503 16.20 -39.95 -5.12
CA GLU A 503 15.88 -40.40 -3.76
C GLU A 503 15.07 -39.35 -2.99
N SER A 504 15.43 -38.07 -3.10
CA SER A 504 14.70 -36.98 -2.44
C SER A 504 13.28 -36.78 -3.02
N MET A 505 13.12 -36.97 -4.33
CA MET A 505 11.81 -36.89 -4.99
C MET A 505 10.91 -38.09 -4.67
N ALA A 506 11.48 -39.27 -4.39
CA ALA A 506 10.71 -40.48 -4.09
C ALA A 506 9.77 -40.32 -2.88
N GLY A 507 10.16 -39.48 -1.91
CA GLY A 507 9.35 -39.15 -0.73
C GLY A 507 8.43 -37.94 -0.91
N SER A 508 8.50 -37.24 -2.04
CA SER A 508 7.76 -36.00 -2.28
C SER A 508 6.40 -36.29 -2.95
N PRO A 509 5.29 -35.69 -2.48
CA PRO A 509 3.99 -35.82 -3.16
C PRO A 509 4.00 -35.35 -4.62
N CYS A 510 4.91 -34.44 -4.96
CA CYS A 510 5.08 -33.90 -6.31
C CYS A 510 6.21 -34.60 -7.09
N GLY A 511 6.85 -35.61 -6.52
CA GLY A 511 8.07 -36.21 -7.07
C GLY A 511 7.92 -36.76 -8.48
N SER A 512 6.76 -37.36 -8.79
CA SER A 512 6.48 -37.88 -10.14
C SER A 512 6.39 -36.77 -11.18
N GLU A 513 5.61 -35.72 -10.91
CA GLU A 513 5.50 -34.57 -11.83
C GLU A 513 6.84 -33.84 -11.97
N MET A 514 7.60 -33.69 -10.88
CA MET A 514 8.92 -33.05 -10.91
C MET A 514 9.91 -33.81 -11.77
N LEU A 515 10.02 -35.13 -11.59
CA LEU A 515 10.95 -35.96 -12.36
C LEU A 515 10.53 -36.06 -13.83
N GLU A 516 9.22 -36.07 -14.11
CA GLU A 516 8.71 -36.00 -15.48
C GLU A 516 9.14 -34.71 -16.19
N HIS A 517 8.98 -33.55 -15.55
CA HIS A 517 9.43 -32.27 -16.10
C HIS A 517 10.94 -32.18 -16.27
N LEU A 518 11.73 -32.79 -15.37
CA LEU A 518 13.18 -32.88 -15.54
C LEU A 518 13.54 -33.69 -16.78
N LEU A 519 12.89 -34.83 -17.00
CA LEU A 519 13.14 -35.69 -18.15
C LEU A 519 12.75 -35.04 -19.50
N ASP A 520 11.88 -34.03 -19.50
CA ASP A 520 11.57 -33.24 -20.70
C ASP A 520 12.71 -32.30 -21.09
N HIS A 521 13.54 -31.88 -20.13
CA HIS A 521 14.58 -30.87 -20.33
C HIS A 521 16.01 -31.41 -20.22
N CYS A 522 16.20 -32.54 -19.53
CA CYS A 522 17.51 -33.11 -19.19
C CYS A 522 17.48 -34.64 -19.28
N ALA A 523 18.48 -35.23 -19.97
CA ALA A 523 18.75 -36.65 -19.90
C ALA A 523 19.63 -36.98 -18.67
N PRO A 524 19.52 -38.18 -18.08
CA PRO A 524 20.48 -38.66 -17.09
C PRO A 524 21.90 -38.63 -17.69
N ALA A 525 22.84 -38.00 -16.98
CA ALA A 525 24.23 -37.89 -17.44
C ALA A 525 25.07 -39.15 -17.16
N HIS A 526 24.51 -40.10 -16.40
CA HIS A 526 25.13 -41.34 -15.96
C HIS A 526 24.23 -42.56 -16.23
N SER A 527 24.82 -43.75 -16.20
CA SER A 527 24.03 -44.99 -16.18
C SER A 527 23.27 -45.09 -14.86
N LEU A 528 21.98 -45.38 -14.92
CA LEU A 528 21.14 -45.45 -13.73
C LEU A 528 21.56 -46.64 -12.86
N SER A 529 21.89 -46.37 -11.60
CA SER A 529 22.25 -47.40 -10.63
C SER A 529 21.04 -48.26 -10.25
N LYS A 530 21.31 -49.46 -9.72
CA LYS A 530 20.28 -50.32 -9.14
C LYS A 530 19.35 -49.61 -8.16
N ARG A 531 19.89 -48.74 -7.29
CA ARG A 531 19.06 -48.01 -6.32
C ARG A 531 18.09 -47.07 -6.99
N GLU A 532 18.52 -46.34 -8.02
CA GLU A 532 17.68 -45.39 -8.75
C GLU A 532 16.57 -46.11 -9.51
N VAL A 533 16.88 -47.18 -10.25
CA VAL A 533 15.88 -47.94 -11.03
C VAL A 533 14.79 -48.51 -10.12
N TYR A 534 15.18 -49.06 -8.97
CA TYR A 534 14.23 -49.63 -8.01
C TYR A 534 13.43 -48.55 -7.29
N ALA A 535 14.05 -47.42 -6.93
CA ALA A 535 13.35 -46.28 -6.34
C ALA A 535 12.29 -45.72 -7.31
N VAL A 536 12.63 -45.57 -8.59
CA VAL A 536 11.68 -45.12 -9.62
C VAL A 536 10.53 -46.12 -9.78
N ALA A 537 10.82 -47.41 -9.86
CA ALA A 537 9.79 -48.44 -10.00
C ALA A 537 8.87 -48.55 -8.78
N ALA A 538 9.41 -48.32 -7.57
CA ALA A 538 8.67 -48.48 -6.33
C ALA A 538 7.84 -47.25 -5.95
N CYS A 539 8.37 -46.03 -6.16
CA CYS A 539 7.85 -44.82 -5.53
C CYS A 539 7.26 -43.78 -6.50
N PHE A 540 7.42 -43.95 -7.82
CA PHE A 540 6.97 -42.99 -8.83
C PHE A 540 5.90 -43.58 -9.75
N ASP A 541 5.16 -42.73 -10.47
CA ASP A 541 4.28 -43.20 -11.55
C ASP A 541 5.13 -43.99 -12.58
N LEU A 542 4.68 -45.21 -12.91
CA LEU A 542 5.39 -46.10 -13.83
C LEU A 542 5.60 -45.51 -15.23
N LYS A 543 4.86 -44.46 -15.61
CA LYS A 543 5.19 -43.67 -16.82
C LYS A 543 6.63 -43.16 -16.82
N ILE A 544 7.16 -42.81 -15.65
CA ILE A 544 8.55 -42.36 -15.50
C ILE A 544 9.50 -43.53 -15.72
N LEU A 545 9.23 -44.68 -15.11
CA LEU A 545 10.02 -45.89 -15.34
C LEU A 545 10.04 -46.27 -16.83
N ILE A 546 8.88 -46.21 -17.50
CA ILE A 546 8.75 -46.46 -18.95
C ILE A 546 9.67 -45.53 -19.74
N ARG A 547 9.67 -44.23 -19.44
CA ARG A 547 10.59 -43.27 -20.09
C ARG A 547 12.05 -43.59 -19.79
N LEU A 548 12.36 -43.96 -18.55
CA LEU A 548 13.72 -44.33 -18.14
C LEU A 548 14.21 -45.65 -18.76
N MET A 549 13.32 -46.50 -19.28
CA MET A 549 13.71 -47.72 -19.99
C MET A 549 14.48 -47.45 -21.28
N ALA A 550 14.41 -46.24 -21.84
CA ALA A 550 15.20 -45.87 -23.01
C ALA A 550 16.70 -45.65 -22.72
N PHE A 551 17.09 -45.45 -21.45
CA PHE A 551 18.47 -45.13 -21.06
C PHE A 551 19.26 -46.37 -20.60
N GLN A 552 20.58 -46.30 -20.54
CA GLN A 552 21.41 -47.39 -20.01
C GLN A 552 21.26 -47.51 -18.49
N TRP A 553 21.24 -48.76 -18.00
CA TRP A 553 21.17 -49.11 -16.58
C TRP A 553 22.41 -49.90 -16.20
N ASP A 554 22.73 -49.90 -14.91
CA ASP A 554 23.76 -50.78 -14.35
C ASP A 554 23.43 -52.26 -14.60
N GLU A 555 24.44 -53.07 -14.88
CA GLU A 555 24.29 -54.50 -15.22
C GLU A 555 23.82 -55.33 -14.00
N ASP A 556 23.92 -54.77 -12.79
CA ASP A 556 23.52 -55.40 -11.53
C ASP A 556 21.99 -55.34 -11.24
N VAL A 557 21.22 -54.67 -12.11
CA VAL A 557 19.76 -54.59 -12.03
C VAL A 557 19.14 -55.95 -12.32
N ASN A 558 18.59 -56.59 -11.28
CA ASN A 558 17.92 -57.88 -11.43
C ASN A 558 16.48 -57.68 -11.96
N ALA A 559 16.25 -58.13 -13.19
CA ALA A 559 14.96 -57.99 -13.86
C ALA A 559 13.80 -58.70 -13.13
N ASN A 560 14.06 -59.79 -12.40
CA ASN A 560 13.04 -60.46 -11.59
C ASN A 560 12.61 -59.60 -10.39
N ASP A 561 13.57 -59.04 -9.65
CA ASP A 561 13.25 -58.19 -8.52
C ASP A 561 12.57 -56.89 -9.00
N LEU A 562 13.01 -56.33 -10.13
CA LEU A 562 12.37 -55.18 -10.75
C LEU A 562 10.92 -55.49 -11.19
N SER A 563 10.65 -56.69 -11.68
CA SER A 563 9.28 -57.12 -12.00
C SER A 563 8.38 -57.16 -10.76
N GLN A 564 8.92 -57.56 -9.60
CA GLN A 564 8.21 -57.48 -8.32
C GLN A 564 7.95 -56.03 -7.92
N CYS A 565 8.94 -55.14 -8.06
CA CYS A 565 8.76 -53.71 -7.83
C CYS A 565 7.65 -53.12 -8.71
N ILE A 566 7.62 -53.44 -10.00
CA ILE A 566 6.55 -53.00 -10.92
C ILE A 566 5.19 -53.53 -10.48
N ALA A 567 5.10 -54.82 -10.11
CA ALA A 567 3.85 -55.46 -9.72
C ALA A 567 3.22 -54.85 -8.47
N TYR A 568 4.05 -54.40 -7.52
CA TYR A 568 3.64 -53.85 -6.23
C TYR A 568 3.80 -52.33 -6.11
N SER A 569 4.17 -51.66 -7.21
CA SER A 569 4.40 -50.21 -7.29
C SER A 569 3.22 -49.39 -6.75
N CYS A 570 3.54 -48.37 -5.96
CA CYS A 570 2.60 -47.38 -5.44
C CYS A 570 3.31 -46.03 -5.35
N TYR A 571 2.68 -44.96 -5.81
CA TYR A 571 3.28 -43.62 -5.80
C TYR A 571 2.40 -42.62 -5.06
N ILE A 572 3.00 -41.55 -4.58
CA ILE A 572 2.28 -40.48 -3.88
C ILE A 572 1.76 -39.48 -4.90
N GLU A 573 0.46 -39.21 -4.89
CA GLU A 573 -0.20 -38.16 -5.67
C GLU A 573 -0.35 -36.90 -4.80
N PRO A 574 -0.10 -35.68 -5.33
CA PRO A 574 -0.23 -34.45 -4.58
C PRO A 574 -1.69 -34.18 -4.18
N PRO A 575 -1.92 -33.38 -3.12
CA PRO A 575 -3.28 -33.03 -2.72
C PRO A 575 -3.99 -32.24 -3.82
N LYS A 576 -5.27 -32.55 -4.05
CA LYS A 576 -6.13 -31.84 -5.02
C LYS A 576 -6.24 -30.34 -4.73
N ARG A 577 -6.05 -29.93 -3.47
CA ARG A 577 -6.05 -28.54 -3.03
C ARG A 577 -4.87 -28.28 -2.12
N THR A 578 -4.04 -27.32 -2.51
CA THR A 578 -2.83 -26.92 -1.79
C THR A 578 -3.06 -25.73 -0.85
N LYS A 579 -4.03 -24.85 -1.13
CA LYS A 579 -4.37 -23.70 -0.28
C LYS A 579 -5.38 -24.08 0.81
N LEU A 580 -4.90 -24.17 2.06
CA LEU A 580 -5.74 -24.40 3.23
C LEU A 580 -6.82 -23.31 3.34
N SER A 581 -8.06 -23.74 3.59
CA SER A 581 -9.22 -22.87 3.84
C SER A 581 -9.96 -23.40 5.06
N GLU A 582 -10.90 -22.67 5.64
CA GLU A 582 -11.71 -23.19 6.75
C GLU A 582 -12.42 -24.52 6.42
N ARG A 583 -12.71 -24.76 5.13
CA ARG A 583 -13.26 -26.02 4.61
C ARG A 583 -12.25 -27.18 4.56
N ALA A 584 -10.99 -26.93 4.94
CA ALA A 584 -9.94 -27.93 4.97
C ALA A 584 -10.04 -28.84 6.19
N PHE A 585 -10.86 -28.53 7.19
CA PHE A 585 -11.03 -29.34 8.39
C PHE A 585 -12.44 -29.93 8.45
N ASP A 586 -12.54 -31.21 8.77
CA ASP A 586 -13.82 -31.83 9.10
C ASP A 586 -14.31 -31.35 10.49
N ARG A 587 -15.55 -31.69 10.82
CA ARG A 587 -16.19 -31.44 12.12
C ARG A 587 -15.44 -32.00 13.35
N PHE A 588 -14.37 -32.77 13.15
CA PHE A 588 -13.52 -33.36 14.19
C PHE A 588 -12.09 -32.79 14.16
N GLY A 589 -11.85 -31.71 13.41
CA GLY A 589 -10.53 -31.08 13.27
C GLY A 589 -9.54 -31.86 12.41
N ARG A 590 -9.98 -32.90 11.69
CA ARG A 590 -9.11 -33.67 10.78
C ARG A 590 -9.10 -33.04 9.40
N VAL A 591 -7.92 -32.94 8.79
CA VAL A 591 -7.75 -32.37 7.44
C VAL A 591 -8.57 -33.16 6.41
N HIS A 592 -9.37 -32.52 5.57
CA HIS A 592 -10.20 -33.16 4.56
C HIS A 592 -9.35 -33.88 3.50
N ARG A 593 -9.86 -34.97 2.92
CA ARG A 593 -9.12 -35.85 1.99
C ARG A 593 -8.48 -35.12 0.80
N ASP A 594 -9.14 -34.07 0.30
CA ASP A 594 -8.65 -33.31 -0.86
C ASP A 594 -7.41 -32.44 -0.56
N TYR A 595 -7.08 -32.28 0.72
CA TYR A 595 -5.92 -31.50 1.20
C TYR A 595 -4.77 -32.42 1.67
N ARG A 596 -4.89 -33.73 1.48
CA ARG A 596 -3.84 -34.71 1.86
C ARG A 596 -3.25 -35.37 0.62
N PRO A 597 -1.94 -35.64 0.60
CA PRO A 597 -1.36 -36.56 -0.37
C PRO A 597 -2.03 -37.94 -0.29
N THR A 598 -2.19 -38.61 -1.42
CA THR A 598 -2.80 -39.95 -1.47
C THR A 598 -1.89 -40.95 -2.14
N LEU A 599 -1.73 -42.13 -1.52
CA LEU A 599 -1.03 -43.25 -2.13
C LEU A 599 -1.90 -43.85 -3.26
N ARG A 600 -1.36 -43.90 -4.47
CA ARG A 600 -2.03 -44.40 -5.67
C ARG A 600 -1.31 -45.61 -6.24
N ARG A 601 -2.10 -46.50 -6.84
CA ARG A 601 -1.58 -47.55 -7.72
C ARG A 601 -1.49 -47.01 -9.14
N PRO A 602 -0.45 -47.35 -9.91
CA PRO A 602 -0.35 -46.98 -11.32
C PRO A 602 -1.52 -47.48 -12.15
N ASN A 603 -1.80 -46.79 -13.25
CA ASN A 603 -2.74 -47.28 -14.27
C ASN A 603 -2.34 -48.72 -14.68
N PRO A 604 -3.28 -49.69 -14.68
CA PRO A 604 -3.05 -51.02 -15.24
C PRO A 604 -2.29 -51.01 -16.56
N ASP A 605 -2.60 -50.11 -17.50
CA ASP A 605 -1.93 -50.04 -18.80
C ASP A 605 -0.45 -49.68 -18.66
N ALA A 606 -0.13 -48.68 -17.83
CA ALA A 606 1.25 -48.27 -17.57
C ALA A 606 2.03 -49.39 -16.86
N LYS A 607 1.39 -50.11 -15.95
CA LYS A 607 1.98 -51.26 -15.26
C LYS A 607 2.28 -52.42 -16.21
N ASN A 608 1.32 -52.78 -17.05
CA ASN A 608 1.47 -53.83 -18.06
C ASN A 608 2.53 -53.44 -19.10
N ASN A 609 2.52 -52.20 -19.58
CA ASN A 609 3.53 -51.69 -20.51
C ASN A 609 4.94 -51.67 -19.92
N ALA A 610 5.10 -51.24 -18.67
CA ALA A 610 6.40 -51.26 -17.99
C ALA A 610 6.98 -52.69 -17.92
N LEU A 611 6.17 -53.70 -17.61
CA LEU A 611 6.64 -55.09 -17.63
C LEU A 611 6.99 -55.56 -19.05
N ARG A 612 6.17 -55.26 -20.06
CA ARG A 612 6.45 -55.64 -21.46
C ARG A 612 7.77 -55.05 -21.95
N LEU A 613 8.05 -53.79 -21.65
CA LEU A 613 9.31 -53.13 -21.98
C LEU A 613 10.50 -53.73 -21.22
N LEU A 614 10.31 -54.11 -19.95
CA LEU A 614 11.34 -54.80 -19.18
C LEU A 614 11.72 -56.14 -19.81
N LEU A 615 10.75 -56.91 -20.34
CA LEU A 615 11.03 -58.17 -21.05
C LEU A 615 11.93 -57.93 -22.26
N VAL A 616 11.58 -56.93 -23.09
CA VAL A 616 12.36 -56.58 -24.28
C VAL A 616 13.77 -56.15 -23.90
N LYS A 617 13.91 -55.35 -22.83
CA LYS A 617 15.19 -54.79 -22.42
C LYS A 617 16.10 -55.80 -21.70
N ALA A 618 15.53 -56.63 -20.83
CA ALA A 618 16.28 -57.62 -20.07
C ALA A 618 16.65 -58.85 -20.91
N GLY A 619 15.84 -59.21 -21.92
CA GLY A 619 16.07 -60.37 -22.77
C GLY A 619 16.38 -61.63 -21.94
N SER A 620 17.52 -62.27 -22.22
CA SER A 620 17.97 -63.49 -21.52
C SER A 620 18.36 -63.28 -20.05
N ALA A 621 18.50 -62.04 -19.57
CA ALA A 621 18.79 -61.76 -18.17
C ALA A 621 17.57 -62.01 -17.26
N LEU A 622 16.36 -62.06 -17.82
CA LEU A 622 15.14 -62.36 -17.09
C LEU A 622 14.98 -63.87 -16.92
N ARG A 623 15.04 -64.34 -15.67
CA ARG A 623 14.87 -65.78 -15.34
C ARG A 623 13.40 -66.12 -15.17
N PHE A 624 12.88 -67.01 -16.00
CA PHE A 624 11.50 -67.46 -15.94
C PHE A 624 11.31 -68.53 -14.86
N THR A 625 11.18 -68.08 -13.61
CA THR A 625 10.88 -68.97 -12.47
C THR A 625 9.38 -69.18 -12.29
N LYS A 626 8.98 -70.25 -11.59
CA LYS A 626 7.59 -70.49 -11.22
C LYS A 626 6.98 -69.30 -10.46
N ASP A 627 7.76 -68.63 -9.62
CA ASP A 627 7.33 -67.46 -8.86
C ASP A 627 7.16 -66.23 -9.74
N PHE A 628 8.02 -66.04 -10.75
CA PHE A 628 7.84 -64.99 -11.76
C PHE A 628 6.55 -65.21 -12.57
N LEU A 629 6.31 -66.42 -13.09
CA LEU A 629 5.08 -66.72 -13.85
C LEU A 629 3.81 -66.54 -13.01
N ARG A 630 3.84 -66.93 -11.72
CA ARG A 630 2.75 -66.66 -10.77
C ARG A 630 2.56 -65.17 -10.52
N LEU A 631 3.64 -64.39 -10.38
CA LEU A 631 3.55 -62.93 -10.22
C LEU A 631 2.85 -62.30 -11.44
N VAL A 632 3.25 -62.67 -12.66
CA VAL A 632 2.65 -62.15 -13.89
C VAL A 632 1.16 -62.51 -13.96
N ALA A 633 0.81 -63.79 -13.77
CA ALA A 633 -0.57 -64.27 -13.84
C ALA A 633 -1.49 -63.68 -12.75
N THR A 634 -0.95 -63.23 -11.62
CA THR A 634 -1.76 -62.68 -10.52
C THR A 634 -1.88 -61.16 -10.52
N ARG A 635 -0.90 -60.46 -11.11
CA ARG A 635 -0.79 -58.99 -10.99
C ARG A 635 -0.87 -58.24 -12.31
N PHE A 636 -0.79 -58.91 -13.45
CA PHE A 636 -0.81 -58.31 -14.78
C PHE A 636 -1.98 -58.85 -15.61
N ASP A 637 -2.30 -58.19 -16.73
CA ASP A 637 -3.37 -58.65 -17.61
C ASP A 637 -2.97 -59.89 -18.42
N ILE A 638 -4.00 -60.54 -18.98
CA ILE A 638 -3.82 -61.78 -19.74
C ILE A 638 -2.96 -61.56 -21.00
N GLU A 639 -3.07 -60.40 -21.65
CA GLU A 639 -2.26 -60.06 -22.82
C GLU A 639 -0.77 -59.95 -22.48
N THR A 640 -0.44 -59.34 -21.34
CA THR A 640 0.95 -59.24 -20.85
C THR A 640 1.47 -60.62 -20.48
N PHE A 641 0.62 -61.46 -19.88
CA PHE A 641 0.97 -62.85 -19.60
C PHE A 641 1.29 -63.64 -20.88
N VAL A 642 0.47 -63.50 -21.94
CA VAL A 642 0.74 -64.11 -23.26
C VAL A 642 2.06 -63.58 -23.84
N HIS A 643 2.30 -62.27 -23.76
CA HIS A 643 3.54 -61.66 -24.24
C HIS A 643 4.79 -62.17 -23.49
N VAL A 644 4.68 -62.47 -22.19
CA VAL A 644 5.74 -63.10 -21.40
C VAL A 644 6.03 -64.52 -21.91
N LEU A 645 4.99 -65.31 -22.22
CA LEU A 645 5.15 -66.66 -22.75
C LEU A 645 5.75 -66.67 -24.15
N ASP A 646 5.31 -65.78 -25.04
CA ASP A 646 5.88 -65.67 -26.39
C ASP A 646 7.37 -65.28 -26.34
N HIS A 647 7.76 -64.42 -25.39
CA HIS A 647 9.17 -64.06 -25.17
C HIS A 647 10.00 -65.24 -24.63
N PHE A 648 9.42 -66.11 -23.80
CA PHE A 648 10.09 -67.28 -23.23
C PHE A 648 10.37 -68.38 -24.25
N ILE A 649 9.42 -68.64 -25.17
CA ILE A 649 9.49 -69.82 -26.04
C ILE A 649 9.98 -69.49 -27.47
N GLY A 650 10.26 -68.21 -27.76
CA GLY A 650 10.93 -67.79 -28.99
C GLY A 650 10.15 -68.02 -30.29
N LYS A 651 8.84 -68.28 -30.20
CA LYS A 651 7.89 -68.46 -31.30
C LYS A 651 6.50 -68.00 -30.85
N PRO A 652 5.62 -67.53 -31.76
CA PRO A 652 4.24 -67.18 -31.43
C PRO A 652 3.47 -68.48 -31.15
N ILE A 653 3.43 -68.93 -29.89
CA ILE A 653 2.89 -70.25 -29.54
C ILE A 653 1.37 -70.21 -29.33
N PHE A 654 0.78 -69.01 -29.34
CA PHE A 654 -0.68 -68.85 -29.30
C PHE A 654 -1.37 -68.73 -30.66
N ALA A 655 -0.67 -68.92 -31.78
CA ALA A 655 -1.34 -69.10 -33.07
C ALA A 655 -2.16 -70.42 -33.12
N ASP A 656 -1.75 -71.46 -32.37
CA ASP A 656 -2.45 -72.76 -32.33
C ASP A 656 -3.23 -73.03 -31.02
N ALA A 657 -3.01 -72.25 -29.96
CA ALA A 657 -3.73 -72.39 -28.68
C ALA A 657 -5.04 -71.58 -28.59
N THR A 658 -5.47 -70.94 -29.69
CA THR A 658 -6.82 -70.35 -29.82
C THR A 658 -7.88 -71.37 -30.28
N ARG A 659 -7.53 -72.66 -30.38
CA ARG A 659 -8.46 -73.76 -30.76
C ARG A 659 -8.88 -74.69 -29.63
N ASP A 660 -8.46 -74.44 -28.39
CA ASP A 660 -8.99 -75.14 -27.21
C ASP A 660 -9.84 -74.16 -26.36
N PRO A 661 -11.17 -74.33 -26.27
CA PRO A 661 -12.08 -73.37 -25.62
C PRO A 661 -12.07 -73.47 -24.08
N MET A 662 -10.94 -73.84 -23.46
CA MET A 662 -10.83 -74.13 -22.02
C MET A 662 -9.74 -73.33 -21.28
N MET A 663 -9.25 -72.23 -21.85
CA MET A 663 -8.53 -71.20 -21.07
C MET A 663 -9.27 -69.88 -21.16
N HIS A 664 -10.44 -69.84 -20.53
CA HIS A 664 -11.24 -68.61 -20.40
C HIS A 664 -10.85 -67.80 -19.16
N SER A 665 -9.94 -68.29 -18.31
CA SER A 665 -9.60 -67.64 -17.04
C SER A 665 -8.12 -67.76 -16.65
N LEU A 666 -7.57 -66.71 -16.04
CA LEU A 666 -6.23 -66.71 -15.41
C LEU A 666 -6.08 -67.79 -14.32
N SER A 667 -7.19 -68.30 -13.77
CA SER A 667 -7.20 -69.43 -12.84
C SER A 667 -6.79 -70.76 -13.49
N ASP A 668 -7.17 -71.01 -14.74
CA ASP A 668 -6.80 -72.24 -15.46
C ASP A 668 -5.30 -72.24 -15.79
N VAL A 669 -4.76 -71.06 -16.08
CA VAL A 669 -3.33 -70.81 -16.30
C VAL A 669 -2.52 -71.08 -15.02
N LEU A 670 -2.97 -70.57 -13.87
CA LEU A 670 -2.30 -70.81 -12.58
C LEU A 670 -2.29 -72.30 -12.21
N ALA A 671 -3.39 -73.02 -12.45
CA ALA A 671 -3.45 -74.47 -12.24
C ALA A 671 -2.50 -75.25 -13.17
N CYS A 672 -2.26 -74.76 -14.39
CA CYS A 672 -1.27 -75.32 -15.31
C CYS A 672 0.17 -75.07 -14.84
N ILE A 673 0.47 -73.86 -14.36
CA ILE A 673 1.78 -73.53 -13.77
C ILE A 673 2.08 -74.43 -12.56
N ASP A 674 1.06 -74.75 -11.75
CA ASP A 674 1.25 -75.59 -10.57
C ASP A 674 1.52 -77.07 -10.90
N ARG A 675 1.06 -77.54 -12.06
CA ARG A 675 1.21 -78.93 -12.54
C ARG A 675 2.46 -79.20 -13.38
N GLN A 676 3.12 -78.16 -13.91
CA GLN A 676 4.31 -78.31 -14.75
C GLN A 676 5.62 -78.15 -13.96
N ASP A 677 6.56 -79.09 -14.15
CA ASP A 677 7.97 -78.95 -13.75
C ASP A 677 8.69 -78.07 -14.78
N PHE A 678 8.70 -76.75 -14.54
CA PHE A 678 9.54 -75.83 -15.32
C PHE A 678 11.01 -76.08 -14.97
N LYS A 679 11.75 -76.79 -15.83
CA LYS A 679 13.21 -76.82 -15.75
C LYS A 679 13.73 -75.49 -16.30
N CYS A 680 14.39 -74.71 -15.42
CA CYS A 680 15.03 -73.43 -15.70
C CYS A 680 15.90 -73.43 -16.95
#